data_AF-A0A8S0Q5Z2-F1
#
_entry.id   AF-A0A8S0Q5Z2-F1
#
_cell.length_a   1.000
_cell.length_b   1.000
_cell.length_c   1.000
_cell.angle_alpha   90.00
_cell.angle_beta   90.00
_cell.angle_gamma   90.00
#
_symmetry.space_group_name_H-M   'P 1'
#
loop_
_entity.id
_entity.type
_entity.pdbx_description
1 polymer ?
#
loop_
_entity_poly.entity_id
_entity_poly.type
_entity_poly.pdbx_seq_one_letter_code
_entity_poly.pdbx_strand_id
1 'polypeptide(L)'
;MCDHSNGWRPEDGVPDLAMMSDITAEGINVNLRTRYMRDQIYTFSGSILIAVNPYKQLDIYNDEWTTRYRQQKLDRNDPHIFALTEAMYMDLVMQDHGTHETKQQSPNTNHRVHQRNNQQEAITNTAVGFKNQACVISGESGAGKTETTKFILSYLCSVTPNKSIWMEHQILEANTILEAFGNAKTVRNDNSSRFGKFIQICFDSRHQINGCIIQDYLLEQSRITYQSLAERNYHVFYQLLAAGQTNEELRKKFHLMPANFYDYLNKTQCYSIEGVNDCAMFDSLRTAMSVLNMEQESCDGLFSILSAILWLGNMQFKCDENCRSEECQLTNNDEDIIEVVSDLLGVNREKLRPIMLKRQINVRGSITEIPFKIHEARDNRNGMAKALYSKLFTWVVNFINASTNPGLDNNCFLGVLDIFGFENFESNSFEQLCINYANEKLHKFFNQHMFAMEQELYKREGIQFCDINYTDNTPCLELLERPPNCILRLMSEECRMPKGSDSTFIEKLHTEFALANPNPFYIKGGDRRNWSSEFSVRHFAGIVTYNVNGFLKKNKDAQQSQLIDIIETSTNPLLQDIVNCTSRSRDHLSSSFDSSSRTNSFRQDSIDDARAPYEGSNASRTKLSSQQSFCSQASSSNSPSLPHINNIRRGSSFNFDSSMRQNSLTSNSTKSKPTVADSFRHQLASLVELLSN
;
A
#
# COMPACT_ATOMS: atom_id res chain seq x y z
N MET A 1 -21.55 -36.04 29.24
CA MET A 1 -22.12 -36.57 27.98
C MET A 1 -22.62 -35.36 27.21
N CYS A 2 -21.80 -34.81 26.32
CA CYS A 2 -22.23 -33.77 25.39
C CYS A 2 -22.64 -34.54 24.13
N ASP A 3 -23.95 -34.73 23.96
CA ASP A 3 -24.52 -35.35 22.77
C ASP A 3 -24.09 -34.56 21.52
N HIS A 4 -23.67 -35.29 20.50
CA HIS A 4 -23.27 -34.79 19.19
C HIS A 4 -24.36 -33.86 18.62
N SER A 5 -23.99 -32.60 18.36
CA SER A 5 -24.86 -31.61 17.76
C SER A 5 -25.21 -31.96 16.30
N ASN A 6 -26.47 -31.74 15.94
CA ASN A 6 -27.05 -31.79 14.60
C ASN A 6 -26.45 -30.70 13.66
N GLY A 7 -25.15 -30.69 13.42
CA GLY A 7 -24.52 -29.81 12.43
C GLY A 7 -24.58 -30.40 11.01
N TRP A 8 -24.48 -29.55 9.99
CA TRP A 8 -24.38 -30.00 8.60
C TRP A 8 -23.03 -30.66 8.35
N ARG A 9 -23.00 -31.70 7.51
CA ARG A 9 -21.75 -32.41 7.25
C ARG A 9 -20.91 -31.65 6.22
N PRO A 10 -19.57 -31.68 6.31
CA PRO A 10 -18.71 -31.04 5.32
C PRO A 10 -18.96 -31.51 3.88
N GLU A 11 -19.39 -32.77 3.67
CA GLU A 11 -19.68 -33.32 2.34
C GLU A 11 -20.95 -32.72 1.69
N ASP A 12 -21.78 -32.02 2.47
CA ASP A 12 -23.00 -31.38 1.97
C ASP A 12 -22.70 -30.06 1.23
N GLY A 13 -21.54 -29.45 1.47
CA GLY A 13 -21.15 -28.16 0.88
C GLY A 13 -21.84 -26.97 1.54
N VAL A 14 -21.73 -26.88 2.85
CA VAL A 14 -22.35 -25.90 3.74
C VAL A 14 -21.95 -24.45 3.38
N PRO A 15 -22.91 -23.52 3.25
CA PRO A 15 -22.63 -22.13 2.87
C PRO A 15 -21.89 -21.32 3.93
N ASP A 16 -22.06 -21.64 5.22
CA ASP A 16 -21.33 -21.02 6.33
C ASP A 16 -20.63 -22.11 7.17
N LEU A 17 -19.31 -21.98 7.32
CA LEU A 17 -18.49 -22.90 8.09
C LEU A 17 -18.89 -22.96 9.57
N ALA A 18 -19.52 -21.90 10.10
CA ALA A 18 -20.03 -21.88 11.48
C ALA A 18 -21.18 -22.89 11.72
N MET A 19 -21.82 -23.37 10.66
CA MET A 19 -22.94 -24.33 10.74
C MET A 19 -22.50 -25.81 10.65
N MET A 20 -21.20 -26.07 10.49
CA MET A 20 -20.67 -27.43 10.38
C MET A 20 -20.65 -28.14 11.73
N SER A 21 -20.89 -29.46 11.73
CA SER A 21 -20.80 -30.30 12.93
C SER A 21 -19.37 -30.43 13.46
N ASP A 22 -18.39 -30.55 12.55
CA ASP A 22 -16.97 -30.75 12.87
C ASP A 22 -16.09 -29.68 12.20
N ILE A 23 -15.71 -28.66 12.97
CA ILE A 23 -14.80 -27.60 12.52
C ILE A 23 -13.35 -28.08 12.69
N THR A 24 -12.91 -28.92 11.75
CA THR A 24 -11.50 -29.35 11.63
C THR A 24 -10.90 -28.83 10.34
N ALA A 25 -9.56 -28.75 10.26
CA ALA A 25 -8.89 -28.35 9.02
C ALA A 25 -9.26 -29.26 7.84
N GLU A 26 -9.42 -30.57 8.08
CA GLU A 26 -9.86 -31.54 7.07
C GLU A 26 -11.32 -31.30 6.66
N GLY A 27 -12.22 -31.12 7.62
CA GLY A 27 -13.63 -30.80 7.35
C GLY A 27 -13.81 -29.52 6.54
N ILE A 28 -13.11 -28.43 6.90
CA ILE A 28 -13.14 -27.17 6.14
C ILE A 28 -12.69 -27.41 4.68
N ASN A 29 -11.59 -28.14 4.47
CA ASN A 29 -11.10 -28.43 3.13
C ASN A 29 -12.07 -29.29 2.31
N VAL A 30 -12.71 -30.30 2.93
CA VAL A 30 -13.75 -31.11 2.29
C VAL A 30 -14.94 -30.25 1.86
N ASN A 31 -15.39 -29.35 2.74
CA ASN A 31 -16.49 -28.44 2.45
C ASN A 31 -16.18 -27.50 1.27
N LEU A 32 -15.04 -26.81 1.34
CA LEU A 32 -14.59 -25.89 0.29
C LEU A 32 -14.41 -26.62 -1.05
N ARG A 33 -13.84 -27.84 -1.03
CA ARG A 33 -13.67 -28.66 -2.24
C ARG A 33 -15.01 -29.07 -2.85
N THR A 34 -15.96 -29.49 -2.02
CA THR A 34 -17.30 -29.91 -2.46
C THR A 34 -18.04 -28.75 -3.12
N ARG A 35 -18.03 -27.57 -2.50
CA ARG A 35 -18.65 -26.35 -3.06
C ARG A 35 -17.97 -25.93 -4.36
N TYR A 36 -16.63 -25.93 -4.39
CA TYR A 36 -15.87 -25.61 -5.59
C TYR A 36 -16.18 -26.53 -6.77
N MET A 37 -16.36 -27.84 -6.54
CA MET A 37 -16.76 -28.79 -7.59
C MET A 37 -18.16 -28.51 -8.17
N ARG A 38 -19.00 -27.77 -7.44
CA ARG A 38 -20.33 -27.33 -7.86
C ARG A 38 -20.34 -25.88 -8.37
N ASP A 39 -19.16 -25.32 -8.66
CA ASP A 39 -18.96 -23.92 -9.05
C ASP A 39 -19.44 -22.88 -8.02
N GLN A 40 -19.58 -23.29 -6.75
CA GLN A 40 -19.88 -22.43 -5.61
C GLN A 40 -18.57 -21.96 -4.97
N ILE A 41 -18.03 -20.85 -5.45
CA ILE A 41 -16.69 -20.37 -5.07
C ILE A 41 -16.64 -19.59 -3.75
N TYR A 42 -17.78 -19.11 -3.27
CA TYR A 42 -17.90 -18.28 -2.07
C TYR A 42 -18.41 -19.11 -0.90
N THR A 43 -17.84 -18.92 0.30
CA THR A 43 -18.28 -19.58 1.53
C THR A 43 -18.11 -18.63 2.71
N PHE A 44 -19.10 -18.49 3.58
CA PHE A 44 -18.98 -17.70 4.79
C PHE A 44 -18.24 -18.45 5.89
N SER A 45 -17.62 -17.68 6.78
CA SER A 45 -17.07 -18.12 8.05
C SER A 45 -17.42 -17.05 9.06
N GLY A 46 -18.68 -17.03 9.51
CA GLY A 46 -19.23 -15.87 10.23
C GLY A 46 -19.25 -14.62 9.36
N SER A 47 -18.62 -13.53 9.81
CA SER A 47 -18.51 -12.26 9.07
C SER A 47 -17.40 -12.23 8.01
N ILE A 48 -16.63 -13.31 7.87
CA ILE A 48 -15.56 -13.46 6.88
C ILE A 48 -16.12 -14.15 5.63
N LEU A 49 -15.75 -13.66 4.45
CA LEU A 49 -16.05 -14.32 3.18
C LEU A 49 -14.80 -15.01 2.63
N ILE A 50 -14.88 -16.32 2.41
CA ILE A 50 -13.85 -17.11 1.72
C ILE A 50 -14.20 -17.20 0.25
N ALA A 51 -13.25 -16.85 -0.63
CA ALA A 51 -13.42 -16.89 -2.09
C ALA A 51 -12.34 -17.77 -2.74
N VAL A 52 -12.73 -18.84 -3.43
CA VAL A 52 -11.78 -19.75 -4.10
C VAL A 52 -11.73 -19.44 -5.60
N ASN A 53 -10.55 -19.08 -6.13
CA ASN A 53 -10.43 -18.66 -7.53
C ASN A 53 -10.85 -19.79 -8.52
N PRO A 54 -11.89 -19.58 -9.37
CA PRO A 54 -12.35 -20.59 -10.32
C PRO A 54 -11.42 -20.79 -11.53
N TYR A 55 -10.56 -19.82 -11.87
CA TYR A 55 -9.77 -19.81 -13.12
C TYR A 55 -10.61 -19.96 -14.40
N LYS A 56 -11.89 -19.60 -14.32
CA LYS A 56 -12.85 -19.57 -15.43
C LYS A 56 -13.90 -18.50 -15.15
N GLN A 57 -14.56 -18.03 -16.20
CA GLN A 57 -15.69 -17.12 -16.04
C GLN A 57 -16.90 -17.87 -15.49
N LEU A 58 -17.61 -17.25 -14.56
CA LEU A 58 -18.86 -17.72 -13.98
C LEU A 58 -19.91 -16.63 -14.18
N ASP A 59 -21.12 -17.01 -14.57
CA ASP A 59 -22.25 -16.08 -14.77
C ASP A 59 -22.97 -15.76 -13.45
N ILE A 60 -22.19 -15.24 -12.49
CA ILE A 60 -22.65 -14.92 -11.12
C ILE A 60 -22.53 -13.43 -10.77
N TYR A 61 -22.17 -12.59 -11.74
CA TYR A 61 -21.92 -11.16 -11.56
C TYR A 61 -22.78 -10.27 -12.46
N ASN A 62 -23.88 -10.82 -13.01
CA ASN A 62 -24.81 -10.09 -13.88
C ASN A 62 -25.85 -9.29 -13.07
N ASP A 63 -26.68 -8.50 -13.77
CA ASP A 63 -27.70 -7.64 -13.16
C ASP A 63 -28.76 -8.39 -12.34
N GLU A 64 -29.04 -9.66 -12.68
CA GLU A 64 -29.96 -10.50 -11.92
C GLU A 64 -29.40 -10.77 -10.52
N TRP A 65 -28.11 -11.10 -10.43
CA TRP A 65 -27.41 -11.30 -9.16
C TRP A 65 -27.30 -10.00 -8.36
N THR A 66 -27.02 -8.87 -9.01
CA THR A 66 -27.05 -7.55 -8.35
C THR A 66 -28.41 -7.28 -7.70
N THR A 67 -29.49 -7.54 -8.44
CA THR A 67 -30.86 -7.36 -7.95
C THR A 67 -31.21 -8.33 -6.81
N ARG A 68 -30.70 -9.56 -6.86
CA ARG A 68 -30.92 -10.59 -5.84
C ARG A 68 -30.36 -10.21 -4.47
N TYR A 69 -29.21 -9.54 -4.42
CA TYR A 69 -28.56 -9.15 -3.17
C TYR A 69 -28.99 -7.77 -2.65
N ARG A 70 -29.53 -6.91 -3.51
CA ARG A 70 -29.98 -5.57 -3.14
C ARG A 70 -31.00 -5.58 -1.99
N GLN A 71 -30.74 -4.75 -0.98
CA GLN A 71 -31.51 -4.56 0.25
C GLN A 71 -31.78 -5.87 1.02
N GLN A 72 -30.96 -6.90 0.82
CA GLN A 72 -31.05 -8.15 1.57
C GLN A 72 -30.05 -8.16 2.73
N LYS A 73 -30.42 -8.86 3.80
CA LYS A 73 -29.48 -9.15 4.90
C LYS A 73 -28.43 -10.17 4.46
N LEU A 74 -27.26 -10.12 5.08
CA LEU A 74 -26.10 -10.97 4.76
C LEU A 74 -26.42 -12.48 4.78
N ASP A 75 -27.26 -12.91 5.72
CA ASP A 75 -27.61 -14.31 6.00
C ASP A 75 -28.78 -14.85 5.16
N ARG A 76 -29.45 -14.00 4.37
CA ARG A 76 -30.69 -14.37 3.68
C ARG A 76 -30.45 -15.13 2.38
N ASN A 77 -29.32 -14.90 1.72
CA ASN A 77 -28.97 -15.46 0.42
C ASN A 77 -27.70 -16.30 0.52
N ASP A 78 -27.40 -17.05 -0.55
CA ASP A 78 -26.15 -17.81 -0.66
C ASP A 78 -24.92 -16.89 -0.50
N PRO A 79 -23.78 -17.41 0.00
CA PRO A 79 -22.56 -16.63 0.13
C PRO A 79 -22.13 -16.03 -1.20
N HIS A 80 -21.90 -14.71 -1.21
CA HIS A 80 -21.46 -13.99 -2.38
C HIS A 80 -20.80 -12.68 -1.99
N ILE A 81 -19.90 -12.17 -2.84
CA ILE A 81 -19.25 -10.87 -2.61
C ILE A 81 -20.27 -9.73 -2.50
N PHE A 82 -21.31 -9.75 -3.34
CA PHE A 82 -22.39 -8.76 -3.32
C PHE A 82 -23.15 -8.72 -1.99
N ALA A 83 -23.29 -9.86 -1.29
CA ALA A 83 -23.92 -9.88 0.02
C ALA A 83 -23.13 -9.06 1.04
N LEU A 84 -21.80 -9.21 1.02
CA LEU A 84 -20.89 -8.49 1.90
C LEU A 84 -20.86 -7.00 1.55
N THR A 85 -20.77 -6.68 0.25
CA THR A 85 -20.80 -5.29 -0.23
C THR A 85 -22.12 -4.59 0.10
N GLU A 86 -23.26 -5.27 -0.05
CA GLU A 86 -24.57 -4.74 0.33
C GLU A 86 -24.64 -4.50 1.85
N ALA A 87 -24.18 -5.44 2.67
CA ALA A 87 -24.17 -5.26 4.12
C ALA A 87 -23.36 -4.02 4.53
N MET A 88 -22.17 -3.85 3.95
CA MET A 88 -21.34 -2.65 4.18
C MET A 88 -22.04 -1.36 3.74
N TYR A 89 -22.66 -1.36 2.57
CA TYR A 89 -23.36 -0.19 2.06
C TYR A 89 -24.62 0.12 2.90
N MET A 90 -25.37 -0.89 3.32
CA MET A 90 -26.53 -0.73 4.19
C MET A 90 -26.12 -0.22 5.58
N ASP A 91 -25.01 -0.69 6.15
CA ASP A 91 -24.50 -0.17 7.42
C ASP A 91 -24.14 1.31 7.32
N LEU A 92 -23.62 1.75 6.17
CA LEU A 92 -23.33 3.16 5.90
C LEU A 92 -24.62 3.99 5.77
N VAL A 93 -25.65 3.48 5.10
CA VAL A 93 -26.94 4.17 4.88
C VAL A 93 -27.82 4.18 6.14
N MET A 94 -27.94 3.06 6.86
CA MET A 94 -28.87 2.90 7.99
C MET A 94 -28.46 3.70 9.23
N GLN A 95 -27.18 4.08 9.34
CA GLN A 95 -26.70 4.98 10.40
C GLN A 95 -27.32 6.38 10.34
N ASP A 96 -27.88 6.79 9.19
CA ASP A 96 -28.51 8.10 8.98
C ASP A 96 -29.97 8.16 9.48
N HIS A 97 -30.71 7.04 9.40
CA HIS A 97 -32.15 7.01 9.70
C HIS A 97 -32.54 6.93 11.18
N GLY A 98 -31.56 6.81 12.10
CA GLY A 98 -31.81 6.80 13.55
C GLY A 98 -32.23 8.15 14.16
N THR A 99 -32.28 9.22 13.37
CA THR A 99 -32.43 10.61 13.87
C THR A 99 -33.78 11.27 13.62
N HIS A 100 -34.73 10.65 12.92
CA HIS A 100 -35.96 11.33 12.49
C HIS A 100 -37.30 10.81 13.05
N GLU A 101 -37.32 9.80 13.93
CA GLU A 101 -38.56 9.34 14.56
C GLU A 101 -38.71 9.80 16.02
N THR A 102 -39.14 11.05 16.23
CA THR A 102 -39.81 11.46 17.48
C THR A 102 -41.13 12.19 17.20
N LYS A 103 -42.19 11.38 17.17
CA LYS A 103 -43.55 11.63 17.72
C LYS A 103 -44.23 12.97 17.40
N GLN A 104 -45.06 12.97 16.35
CA GLN A 104 -46.28 13.78 16.33
C GLN A 104 -47.36 13.06 17.17
N GLN A 105 -47.61 13.55 18.39
CA GLN A 105 -48.87 13.33 19.11
C GLN A 105 -49.36 14.64 19.72
N SER A 106 -50.62 14.94 19.42
CA SER A 106 -51.37 16.17 19.73
C SER A 106 -51.52 16.46 21.24
N PRO A 107 -51.71 17.74 21.64
CA PRO A 107 -51.80 18.12 23.04
C PRO A 107 -53.25 18.03 23.54
N ASN A 108 -53.48 17.41 24.70
CA ASN A 108 -54.64 17.78 25.52
C ASN A 108 -54.46 17.51 27.02
N THR A 109 -54.72 18.58 27.79
CA THR A 109 -55.25 18.68 29.17
C THR A 109 -54.40 18.30 30.41
N ASN A 110 -53.84 19.36 31.01
CA ASN A 110 -53.90 19.78 32.43
C ASN A 110 -54.00 18.76 33.57
N HIS A 111 -52.95 18.68 34.42
CA HIS A 111 -53.09 18.90 35.88
C HIS A 111 -51.77 19.25 36.61
N ARG A 112 -51.95 19.96 37.72
CA ARG A 112 -51.02 20.79 38.52
C ARG A 112 -50.06 19.99 39.43
N VAL A 113 -48.79 20.44 39.45
CA VAL A 113 -47.90 20.78 40.58
C VAL A 113 -47.73 19.79 41.76
N HIS A 114 -46.52 19.22 41.90
CA HIS A 114 -45.62 19.46 43.07
C HIS A 114 -44.17 18.91 42.89
N GLN A 115 -43.21 19.84 42.98
CA GLN A 115 -41.81 19.76 43.46
C GLN A 115 -41.06 18.42 43.55
N ARG A 116 -39.90 18.32 42.86
CA ARG A 116 -38.54 18.40 43.49
C ARG A 116 -37.40 18.33 42.45
N ASN A 117 -36.56 19.38 42.49
CA ASN A 117 -35.10 19.44 42.34
C ASN A 117 -34.38 18.92 41.08
N ASN A 118 -33.92 19.90 40.28
CA ASN A 118 -32.57 20.07 39.72
C ASN A 118 -31.74 18.80 39.44
N GLN A 119 -31.87 18.27 38.23
CA GLN A 119 -30.72 17.93 37.40
C GLN A 119 -31.01 18.42 35.99
N GLN A 120 -30.29 19.46 35.58
CA GLN A 120 -30.29 19.94 34.22
C GLN A 120 -29.38 18.98 33.46
N GLU A 121 -29.97 17.89 32.94
CA GLU A 121 -29.30 17.05 31.95
C GLU A 121 -29.04 17.94 30.73
N ALA A 122 -27.80 18.39 30.63
CA ALA A 122 -27.25 18.89 29.40
C ALA A 122 -27.38 17.77 28.37
N ILE A 123 -28.37 17.88 27.49
CA ILE A 123 -28.38 17.19 26.20
C ILE A 123 -27.18 17.76 25.45
N THR A 124 -26.00 17.19 25.70
CA THR A 124 -24.89 17.29 24.78
C THR A 124 -25.36 16.64 23.50
N ASN A 125 -25.64 17.47 22.50
CA ASN A 125 -25.63 17.06 21.10
C ASN A 125 -24.22 16.53 20.79
N THR A 126 -23.94 15.29 21.17
CA THR A 126 -22.82 14.54 20.63
C THR A 126 -23.21 14.28 19.19
N ALA A 127 -22.56 14.98 18.25
CA ALA A 127 -22.64 14.64 16.84
C ALA A 127 -22.30 13.14 16.72
N VAL A 128 -23.30 12.31 16.42
CA VAL A 128 -23.07 10.90 16.09
C VAL A 128 -22.36 10.93 14.75
N GLY A 129 -21.04 10.81 14.76
CA GLY A 129 -20.23 10.84 13.56
C GLY A 129 -20.59 9.68 12.64
N PHE A 130 -20.68 9.95 11.34
CA PHE A 130 -20.77 8.93 10.30
C PHE A 130 -19.63 7.93 10.46
N LYS A 131 -19.92 6.63 10.39
CA LYS A 131 -18.90 5.60 10.54
C LYS A 131 -18.49 5.02 9.20
N ASN A 132 -17.23 5.25 8.84
CA ASN A 132 -16.62 4.69 7.65
C ASN A 132 -16.61 3.16 7.69
N GLN A 133 -16.72 2.55 6.51
CA GLN A 133 -16.64 1.11 6.34
C GLN A 133 -15.36 0.77 5.59
N ALA A 134 -14.74 -0.36 5.91
CA ALA A 134 -13.58 -0.84 5.17
C ALA A 134 -13.64 -2.36 4.99
N CYS A 135 -13.26 -2.82 3.80
CA CYS A 135 -13.08 -4.21 3.49
C CYS A 135 -11.61 -4.49 3.19
N VAL A 136 -11.07 -5.53 3.85
CA VAL A 136 -9.71 -6.00 3.60
C VAL A 136 -9.76 -7.28 2.79
N ILE A 137 -9.12 -7.28 1.62
CA ILE A 137 -9.00 -8.45 0.75
C ILE A 137 -7.60 -9.03 0.93
N SER A 138 -7.52 -10.23 1.50
CA SER A 138 -6.28 -10.98 1.70
C SER A 138 -6.21 -12.21 0.79
N GLY A 139 -5.00 -12.74 0.59
CA GLY A 139 -4.78 -13.94 -0.20
C GLY A 139 -3.45 -13.93 -0.96
N GLU A 140 -2.94 -15.10 -1.33
CA GLU A 140 -1.69 -15.23 -2.09
C GLU A 140 -1.77 -14.55 -3.48
N SER A 141 -0.61 -14.32 -4.10
CA SER A 141 -0.58 -13.83 -5.49
C SER A 141 -1.32 -14.80 -6.42
N GLY A 142 -2.22 -14.27 -7.26
CA GLY A 142 -3.09 -15.04 -8.14
C GLY A 142 -4.37 -15.60 -7.51
N ALA A 143 -4.66 -15.30 -6.23
CA ALA A 143 -5.89 -15.73 -5.58
C ALA A 143 -7.16 -14.97 -6.02
N GLY A 144 -7.03 -13.94 -6.86
CA GLY A 144 -8.17 -13.18 -7.42
C GLY A 144 -8.54 -11.89 -6.67
N LYS A 145 -7.64 -11.35 -5.83
CA LYS A 145 -7.93 -10.16 -5.00
C LYS A 145 -8.39 -8.96 -5.82
N THR A 146 -7.66 -8.66 -6.90
CA THR A 146 -7.97 -7.56 -7.81
C THR A 146 -9.30 -7.72 -8.54
N GLU A 147 -9.69 -8.96 -8.89
CA GLU A 147 -11.00 -9.23 -9.49
C GLU A 147 -12.12 -9.07 -8.46
N THR A 148 -11.91 -9.53 -7.22
CA THR A 148 -12.83 -9.26 -6.10
C THR A 148 -13.06 -7.74 -5.93
N THR A 149 -12.00 -6.93 -5.97
CA THR A 149 -12.11 -5.46 -5.91
C THR A 149 -12.99 -4.90 -7.03
N LYS A 150 -12.81 -5.37 -8.28
CA LYS A 150 -13.62 -4.93 -9.42
C LYS A 150 -15.11 -5.25 -9.21
N PHE A 151 -15.42 -6.45 -8.70
CA PHE A 151 -16.81 -6.83 -8.42
C PHE A 151 -17.44 -6.00 -7.31
N ILE A 152 -16.69 -5.66 -6.25
CA ILE A 152 -17.17 -4.75 -5.19
C ILE A 152 -17.51 -3.38 -5.80
N LEU A 153 -16.60 -2.82 -6.59
CA LEU A 153 -16.78 -1.50 -7.22
C LEU A 153 -17.98 -1.47 -8.17
N SER A 154 -18.09 -2.48 -9.05
CA SER A 154 -19.20 -2.61 -10.00
C SER A 154 -20.56 -2.75 -9.30
N TYR A 155 -20.61 -3.52 -8.20
CA TYR A 155 -21.83 -3.66 -7.41
C TYR A 155 -22.24 -2.34 -6.77
N LEU A 156 -21.31 -1.63 -6.12
CA LEU A 156 -21.59 -0.33 -5.48
C LEU A 156 -22.13 0.69 -6.47
N CYS A 157 -21.51 0.79 -7.66
CA CYS A 157 -21.99 1.68 -8.71
C CYS A 157 -23.41 1.30 -9.19
N SER A 158 -23.72 0.01 -9.21
CA SER A 158 -25.02 -0.49 -9.64
C SER A 158 -26.15 -0.23 -8.63
N VAL A 159 -25.87 -0.28 -7.32
CA VAL A 159 -26.90 -0.16 -6.27
C VAL A 159 -27.20 1.28 -5.86
N THR A 160 -26.27 2.21 -6.03
CA THR A 160 -26.47 3.61 -5.63
C THR A 160 -27.53 4.34 -6.45
N PRO A 161 -28.39 5.17 -5.81
CA PRO A 161 -29.41 5.95 -6.50
C PRO A 161 -28.81 7.11 -7.32
N ASN A 162 -29.42 7.44 -8.46
CA ASN A 162 -28.94 8.43 -9.44
C ASN A 162 -27.54 8.16 -10.02
N LYS A 163 -27.46 7.16 -10.90
CA LYS A 163 -26.24 6.74 -11.59
C LYS A 163 -25.59 7.88 -12.38
N SER A 164 -24.43 8.36 -11.94
CA SER A 164 -23.49 9.03 -12.84
C SER A 164 -22.70 7.95 -13.59
N ILE A 165 -23.28 7.44 -14.69
CA ILE A 165 -22.65 6.40 -15.55
C ILE A 165 -21.20 6.78 -15.90
N TRP A 166 -20.94 8.08 -16.07
CA TRP A 166 -19.62 8.61 -16.34
C TRP A 166 -18.62 8.39 -15.21
N MET A 167 -19.00 8.62 -13.95
CA MET A 167 -18.09 8.46 -12.80
C MET A 167 -17.77 6.99 -12.53
N GLU A 168 -18.76 6.11 -12.66
CA GLU A 168 -18.56 4.66 -12.62
C GLU A 168 -17.51 4.23 -13.66
N HIS A 169 -17.69 4.68 -14.90
CA HIS A 169 -16.77 4.35 -15.98
C HIS A 169 -15.36 4.90 -15.72
N GLN A 170 -15.22 6.09 -15.12
CA GLN A 170 -13.93 6.64 -14.72
C GLN A 170 -13.24 5.81 -13.63
N ILE A 171 -13.98 5.38 -12.60
CA ILE A 171 -13.42 4.56 -11.50
C ILE A 171 -12.97 3.19 -12.02
N LEU A 172 -13.75 2.57 -12.92
CA LEU A 172 -13.40 1.28 -13.51
C LEU A 172 -12.17 1.41 -14.43
N GLU A 173 -12.13 2.43 -15.30
CA GLU A 173 -11.00 2.66 -16.22
C GLU A 173 -9.72 3.12 -15.51
N ALA A 174 -9.83 3.75 -14.34
CA ALA A 174 -8.68 4.05 -13.49
C ALA A 174 -7.89 2.77 -13.13
N ASN A 175 -8.58 1.64 -12.91
CA ASN A 175 -7.89 0.37 -12.69
C ASN A 175 -7.11 -0.09 -13.92
N THR A 176 -7.62 0.11 -15.14
CA THR A 176 -6.90 -0.24 -16.38
C THR A 176 -5.55 0.49 -16.45
N ILE A 177 -5.52 1.77 -16.10
CA ILE A 177 -4.28 2.57 -16.05
C ILE A 177 -3.35 2.05 -14.96
N LEU A 178 -3.87 1.84 -13.75
CA LEU A 178 -3.07 1.34 -12.63
C LEU A 178 -2.50 -0.06 -12.87
N GLU A 179 -3.23 -0.94 -13.54
CA GLU A 179 -2.72 -2.27 -13.90
C GLU A 179 -1.60 -2.17 -14.96
N ALA A 180 -1.72 -1.29 -15.95
CA ALA A 180 -0.66 -1.10 -16.94
C ALA A 180 0.67 -0.63 -16.29
N PHE A 181 0.59 0.34 -15.37
CA PHE A 181 1.77 0.94 -14.72
C PHE A 181 2.21 0.20 -13.45
N GLY A 182 1.34 -0.59 -12.82
CA GLY A 182 1.55 -1.16 -11.51
C GLY A 182 1.61 -2.68 -11.48
N ASN A 183 1.24 -3.37 -12.56
CA ASN A 183 1.26 -4.83 -12.62
C ASN A 183 2.35 -5.35 -13.56
N ALA A 184 2.77 -6.59 -13.28
CA ALA A 184 3.76 -7.30 -14.06
C ALA A 184 3.53 -8.81 -14.04
N LYS A 185 4.12 -9.50 -15.01
CA LYS A 185 4.19 -10.96 -15.03
C LYS A 185 5.18 -11.47 -13.99
N THR A 186 4.73 -12.38 -13.15
CA THR A 186 5.55 -13.16 -12.22
C THR A 186 5.41 -14.65 -12.52
N VAL A 187 6.24 -15.49 -11.89
CA VAL A 187 6.11 -16.96 -12.00
C VAL A 187 4.74 -17.47 -11.53
N ARG A 188 4.08 -16.74 -10.62
CA ARG A 188 2.82 -17.19 -9.98
C ARG A 188 1.56 -16.65 -10.65
N ASN A 189 1.66 -15.47 -11.26
CA ASN A 189 0.53 -14.72 -11.82
C ASN A 189 1.03 -13.83 -12.97
N ASP A 190 0.35 -13.92 -14.11
CA ASP A 190 0.67 -13.14 -15.31
C ASP A 190 0.32 -11.66 -15.19
N ASN A 191 -0.64 -11.30 -14.34
CA ASN A 191 -1.06 -9.93 -14.04
C ASN A 191 -0.94 -9.67 -12.52
N SER A 192 0.26 -9.78 -11.97
CA SER A 192 0.49 -9.56 -10.54
C SER A 192 0.60 -8.08 -10.24
N SER A 193 -0.26 -7.56 -9.37
CA SER A 193 -0.07 -6.24 -8.76
C SER A 193 1.31 -6.18 -8.09
N ARG A 194 2.09 -5.14 -8.41
CA ARG A 194 3.40 -4.79 -7.81
C ARG A 194 3.39 -3.40 -7.13
N PHE A 195 2.20 -2.90 -6.76
CA PHE A 195 1.91 -1.93 -5.69
C PHE A 195 0.64 -2.39 -4.91
N GLY A 196 0.49 -1.99 -3.65
CA GLY A 196 -0.75 -2.13 -2.88
C GLY A 196 -1.65 -0.91 -3.07
N LYS A 197 -2.96 -1.11 -3.07
CA LYS A 197 -3.94 -0.03 -3.29
C LYS A 197 -5.01 -0.04 -2.22
N PHE A 198 -5.29 1.13 -1.66
CA PHE A 198 -6.47 1.39 -0.85
C PHE A 198 -7.39 2.32 -1.63
N ILE A 199 -8.56 1.82 -2.00
CA ILE A 199 -9.56 2.53 -2.78
C ILE A 199 -10.65 3.00 -1.83
N GLN A 200 -10.79 4.31 -1.64
CA GLN A 200 -11.84 4.92 -0.87
C GLN A 200 -12.94 5.40 -1.80
N ILE A 201 -14.14 4.86 -1.65
CA ILE A 201 -15.32 5.26 -2.38
C ILE A 201 -16.05 6.27 -1.50
N CYS A 202 -16.10 7.53 -1.94
CA CYS A 202 -16.64 8.63 -1.15
C CYS A 202 -18.13 8.79 -1.43
N PHE A 203 -18.92 8.91 -0.37
CA PHE A 203 -20.36 9.11 -0.46
C PHE A 203 -20.75 10.56 -0.11
N ASP A 204 -21.79 11.07 -0.76
CA ASP A 204 -22.42 12.34 -0.36
C ASP A 204 -23.41 12.14 0.79
N SER A 205 -24.02 13.23 1.26
CA SER A 205 -25.05 13.18 2.31
C SER A 205 -26.35 12.48 1.91
N ARG A 206 -26.48 12.07 0.63
CA ARG A 206 -27.59 11.27 0.11
C ARG A 206 -27.17 9.83 -0.15
N HIS A 207 -25.99 9.43 0.32
CA HIS A 207 -25.39 8.11 0.12
C HIS A 207 -25.17 7.75 -1.36
N GLN A 208 -24.92 8.76 -2.21
CA GLN A 208 -24.55 8.59 -3.61
C GLN A 208 -23.03 8.65 -3.75
N ILE A 209 -22.49 7.92 -4.72
CA ILE A 209 -21.05 7.98 -5.03
C ILE A 209 -20.74 9.38 -5.56
N ASN A 210 -19.92 10.10 -4.81
CA ASN A 210 -19.45 11.45 -5.16
C ASN A 210 -18.04 11.42 -5.77
N GLY A 211 -17.27 10.37 -5.50
CA GLY A 211 -15.94 10.23 -6.05
C GLY A 211 -15.19 9.02 -5.50
N CYS A 212 -13.95 8.90 -5.92
CA CYS A 212 -13.04 7.84 -5.50
C CYS A 212 -11.64 8.41 -5.26
N ILE A 213 -11.01 7.99 -4.16
CA ILE A 213 -9.61 8.31 -3.83
C ILE A 213 -8.84 6.99 -3.79
N ILE A 214 -7.71 6.95 -4.48
CA ILE A 214 -6.80 5.82 -4.52
C ILE A 214 -5.51 6.22 -3.80
N GLN A 215 -5.17 5.46 -2.78
CA GLN A 215 -3.90 5.59 -2.08
C GLN A 215 -3.02 4.38 -2.44
N ASP A 216 -1.86 4.64 -3.04
CA ASP A 216 -0.88 3.61 -3.36
C ASP A 216 0.09 3.37 -2.20
N TYR A 217 0.54 2.14 -2.10
CA TYR A 217 1.53 1.70 -1.13
C TYR A 217 2.54 0.80 -1.84
N LEU A 218 3.83 0.94 -1.51
CA LEU A 218 4.86 -0.05 -1.85
C LEU A 218 4.96 -0.42 -3.34
N LEU A 219 5.18 0.55 -4.22
CA LEU A 219 5.60 0.24 -5.58
C LEU A 219 6.95 -0.51 -5.58
N GLU A 220 7.02 -1.67 -6.22
CA GLU A 220 8.23 -2.48 -6.35
C GLU A 220 9.24 -1.88 -7.36
N GLN A 221 9.89 -0.78 -6.98
CA GLN A 221 10.80 -0.03 -7.86
C GLN A 221 11.97 -0.88 -8.39
N SER A 222 12.41 -1.92 -7.67
CA SER A 222 13.51 -2.78 -8.11
C SER A 222 13.22 -3.49 -9.44
N ARG A 223 11.94 -3.76 -9.71
CA ARG A 223 11.45 -4.39 -10.94
C ARG A 223 11.82 -3.63 -12.21
N ILE A 224 12.07 -2.32 -12.12
CA ILE A 224 12.53 -1.52 -13.26
C ILE A 224 13.88 -2.02 -13.78
N THR A 225 14.78 -2.39 -12.86
CA THR A 225 16.19 -2.67 -13.18
C THR A 225 16.54 -4.14 -13.19
N TYR A 226 15.72 -4.96 -12.52
CA TYR A 226 15.97 -6.38 -12.31
C TYR A 226 14.65 -7.15 -12.30
N GLN A 227 14.62 -8.30 -12.98
CA GLN A 227 13.52 -9.25 -12.94
C GLN A 227 14.09 -10.67 -12.93
N SER A 228 13.40 -11.59 -12.24
CA SER A 228 13.80 -13.00 -12.20
C SER A 228 13.46 -13.73 -13.51
N LEU A 229 14.09 -14.90 -13.75
CA LEU A 229 13.81 -15.71 -14.94
C LEU A 229 12.29 -15.95 -15.10
N ALA A 230 11.81 -15.91 -16.36
CA ALA A 230 10.40 -16.01 -16.73
C ALA A 230 9.46 -14.86 -16.28
N GLU A 231 9.96 -13.87 -15.53
CA GLU A 231 9.18 -12.67 -15.18
C GLU A 231 9.30 -11.56 -16.24
N ARG A 232 8.42 -10.56 -16.15
CA ARG A 232 8.48 -9.32 -16.96
C ARG A 232 8.68 -8.09 -16.08
N ASN A 233 9.07 -7.00 -16.73
CA ASN A 233 8.91 -5.65 -16.19
C ASN A 233 7.42 -5.24 -16.22
N TYR A 234 7.09 -4.01 -15.83
CA TYR A 234 5.71 -3.51 -15.87
C TYR A 234 5.08 -3.56 -17.26
N HIS A 235 3.78 -3.83 -17.34
CA HIS A 235 3.07 -4.05 -18.59
C HIS A 235 3.16 -2.87 -19.56
N VAL A 236 3.13 -1.64 -19.05
CA VAL A 236 3.16 -0.41 -19.86
C VAL A 236 4.37 -0.34 -20.80
N PHE A 237 5.53 -0.89 -20.41
CA PHE A 237 6.69 -0.94 -21.30
C PHE A 237 6.43 -1.81 -22.52
N TYR A 238 5.90 -3.02 -22.34
CA TYR A 238 5.64 -3.94 -23.44
C TYR A 238 4.49 -3.45 -24.33
N GLN A 239 3.46 -2.86 -23.73
CA GLN A 239 2.34 -2.24 -24.43
C GLN A 239 2.80 -1.09 -25.33
N LEU A 240 3.64 -0.18 -24.81
CA LEU A 240 4.20 0.94 -25.57
C LEU A 240 5.07 0.45 -26.74
N LEU A 241 5.93 -0.54 -26.51
CA LEU A 241 6.79 -1.09 -27.57
C LEU A 241 6.00 -1.85 -28.63
N ALA A 242 4.95 -2.58 -28.24
CA ALA A 242 4.06 -3.27 -29.19
C ALA A 242 3.34 -2.26 -30.10
N ALA A 243 2.84 -1.15 -29.54
CA ALA A 243 2.24 -0.07 -30.31
C ALA A 243 3.26 0.65 -31.23
N GLY A 244 4.52 0.79 -30.79
CA GLY A 244 5.59 1.31 -31.63
C GLY A 244 5.97 0.39 -32.80
N GLN A 245 5.65 -0.90 -32.75
CA GLN A 245 5.87 -1.80 -33.89
C GLN A 245 4.80 -1.65 -34.97
N THR A 246 3.57 -1.30 -34.58
CA THR A 246 2.44 -1.12 -35.49
C THR A 246 2.32 0.32 -36.00
N ASN A 247 2.74 1.32 -35.21
CA ASN A 247 2.67 2.74 -35.56
C ASN A 247 4.08 3.36 -35.69
N GLU A 248 4.49 3.64 -36.93
CA GLU A 248 5.81 4.21 -37.23
C GLU A 248 5.99 5.65 -36.71
N GLU A 249 4.93 6.47 -36.67
CA GLU A 249 5.01 7.83 -36.15
C GLU A 249 5.30 7.81 -34.65
N LEU A 250 4.59 6.94 -33.91
CA LEU A 250 4.80 6.74 -32.48
C LEU A 250 6.20 6.20 -32.19
N ARG A 251 6.68 5.26 -33.01
CA ARG A 251 8.05 4.72 -32.92
C ARG A 251 9.12 5.80 -33.06
N LYS A 252 8.98 6.66 -34.09
CA LYS A 252 9.94 7.75 -34.35
C LYS A 252 9.88 8.81 -33.25
N LYS A 253 8.67 9.18 -32.83
CA LYS A 253 8.44 10.20 -31.80
C LYS A 253 9.12 9.87 -30.48
N PHE A 254 9.03 8.62 -30.03
CA PHE A 254 9.59 8.19 -28.74
C PHE A 254 10.87 7.36 -28.85
N HIS A 255 11.52 7.32 -30.03
CA HIS A 255 12.74 6.54 -30.28
C HIS A 255 12.62 5.07 -29.84
N LEU A 256 11.51 4.40 -30.16
CA LEU A 256 11.24 3.05 -29.67
C LEU A 256 11.95 1.98 -30.50
N MET A 257 12.57 1.03 -29.80
CA MET A 257 13.24 -0.15 -30.36
C MET A 257 12.52 -1.44 -29.89
N PRO A 258 12.78 -2.61 -30.48
CA PRO A 258 12.18 -3.86 -30.02
C PRO A 258 12.61 -4.21 -28.59
N ALA A 259 11.76 -4.94 -27.84
CA ALA A 259 11.99 -5.20 -26.41
C ALA A 259 13.33 -5.92 -26.08
N ASN A 260 13.88 -6.70 -27.01
CA ASN A 260 15.17 -7.36 -26.85
C ASN A 260 16.37 -6.40 -26.85
N PHE A 261 16.21 -5.19 -27.38
CA PHE A 261 17.23 -4.14 -27.42
C PHE A 261 17.51 -3.53 -26.05
N TYR A 262 16.50 -3.50 -25.16
CA TYR A 262 16.61 -2.81 -23.87
C TYR A 262 17.08 -3.75 -22.75
N ASP A 263 18.16 -3.39 -22.06
CA ASP A 263 18.73 -4.13 -20.92
C ASP A 263 17.70 -4.36 -19.80
N TYR A 264 16.81 -3.39 -19.58
CA TYR A 264 15.76 -3.49 -18.56
C TYR A 264 14.61 -4.44 -18.91
N LEU A 265 14.54 -4.93 -20.15
CA LEU A 265 13.48 -5.83 -20.62
C LEU A 265 14.00 -7.18 -21.11
N ASN A 266 15.30 -7.30 -21.46
CA ASN A 266 15.84 -8.50 -22.10
C ASN A 266 16.47 -9.52 -21.14
N LYS A 267 16.62 -9.23 -19.85
CA LYS A 267 17.27 -10.10 -18.88
C LYS A 267 16.60 -11.46 -18.70
N THR A 268 15.28 -11.51 -18.81
CA THR A 268 14.49 -12.73 -18.56
C THR A 268 14.18 -13.51 -19.82
N GLN A 269 14.44 -12.93 -21.00
CA GLN A 269 14.04 -13.44 -22.32
C GLN A 269 12.52 -13.69 -22.45
N CYS A 270 11.72 -13.12 -21.55
CA CYS A 270 10.26 -13.23 -21.53
C CYS A 270 9.65 -11.92 -22.04
N TYR A 271 9.22 -11.91 -23.30
CA TYR A 271 8.69 -10.70 -23.95
C TYR A 271 7.16 -10.70 -24.07
N SER A 272 6.54 -11.88 -24.18
CA SER A 272 5.10 -12.06 -24.36
C SER A 272 4.46 -12.85 -23.23
N ILE A 273 3.15 -12.66 -23.04
CA ILE A 273 2.29 -13.50 -22.21
C ILE A 273 1.38 -14.28 -23.13
N GLU A 274 1.17 -15.57 -22.84
CA GLU A 274 0.27 -16.41 -23.60
C GLU A 274 -1.17 -15.88 -23.52
N GLY A 275 -1.83 -15.72 -24.67
CA GLY A 275 -3.21 -15.22 -24.74
C GLY A 275 -3.39 -13.70 -24.53
N VAL A 276 -2.32 -12.93 -24.30
CA VAL A 276 -2.39 -11.47 -24.14
C VAL A 276 -1.81 -10.77 -25.35
N ASN A 277 -2.57 -9.83 -25.91
CA ASN A 277 -2.11 -8.94 -26.98
C ASN A 277 -1.75 -7.57 -26.41
N ASP A 278 -0.44 -7.34 -26.17
CA ASP A 278 0.04 -6.08 -25.58
C ASP A 278 -0.31 -4.83 -26.44
N CYS A 279 -0.47 -4.97 -27.77
CA CYS A 279 -0.90 -3.86 -28.64
C CYS A 279 -2.37 -3.49 -28.38
N ALA A 280 -3.25 -4.49 -28.28
CA ALA A 280 -4.66 -4.24 -27.96
C ALA A 280 -4.81 -3.68 -26.53
N MET A 281 -4.00 -4.15 -25.59
CA MET A 281 -3.96 -3.60 -24.23
C MET A 281 -3.50 -2.14 -24.20
N PHE A 282 -2.61 -1.73 -25.11
CA PHE A 282 -2.22 -0.33 -25.26
C PHE A 282 -3.37 0.54 -25.79
N ASP A 283 -4.18 0.02 -26.72
CA ASP A 283 -5.37 0.73 -27.20
C ASP A 283 -6.41 0.91 -26.09
N SER A 284 -6.60 -0.12 -25.25
CA SER A 284 -7.41 -0.01 -24.03
C SER A 284 -6.85 1.02 -23.05
N LEU A 285 -5.52 1.05 -22.85
CA LEU A 285 -4.85 2.05 -22.00
C LEU A 285 -5.10 3.48 -22.50
N ARG A 286 -4.96 3.73 -23.81
CA ARG A 286 -5.25 5.04 -24.41
C ARG A 286 -6.71 5.44 -24.28
N THR A 287 -7.61 4.47 -24.41
CA THR A 287 -9.05 4.69 -24.23
C THR A 287 -9.34 5.08 -22.77
N ALA A 288 -8.78 4.35 -21.80
CA ALA A 288 -8.89 4.66 -20.37
C ALA A 288 -8.36 6.07 -20.06
N MET A 289 -7.18 6.41 -20.58
CA MET A 289 -6.59 7.75 -20.47
C MET A 289 -7.52 8.85 -21.01
N SER A 290 -8.17 8.60 -22.15
CA SER A 290 -9.15 9.54 -22.73
C SER A 290 -10.41 9.68 -21.88
N VAL A 291 -10.90 8.60 -21.26
CA VAL A 291 -12.07 8.62 -20.36
C VAL A 291 -11.81 9.44 -19.10
N LEU A 292 -10.58 9.38 -18.58
CA LEU A 292 -10.14 10.23 -17.46
C LEU A 292 -9.77 11.66 -17.89
N ASN A 293 -10.03 12.05 -19.14
CA ASN A 293 -9.72 13.37 -19.71
C ASN A 293 -8.22 13.73 -19.61
N MET A 294 -7.33 12.76 -19.77
CA MET A 294 -5.90 13.07 -19.83
C MET A 294 -5.55 13.73 -21.16
N GLU A 295 -4.96 14.92 -21.07
CA GLU A 295 -4.54 15.66 -22.25
C GLU A 295 -3.46 14.90 -23.03
N GLN A 296 -3.44 15.10 -24.35
CA GLN A 296 -2.49 14.42 -25.23
C GLN A 296 -1.04 14.79 -24.89
N GLU A 297 -0.79 16.03 -24.44
CA GLU A 297 0.52 16.49 -24.01
C GLU A 297 1.03 15.71 -22.78
N SER A 298 0.16 15.48 -21.79
CA SER A 298 0.46 14.63 -20.64
C SER A 298 0.70 13.17 -21.04
N CYS A 299 -0.12 12.63 -21.96
CA CYS A 299 0.08 11.27 -22.50
C CYS A 299 1.46 11.15 -23.19
N ASP A 300 1.82 12.12 -24.01
CA ASP A 300 3.10 12.15 -24.70
C ASP A 300 4.27 12.28 -23.71
N GLY A 301 4.11 13.10 -22.66
CA GLY A 301 5.06 13.20 -21.56
C GLY A 301 5.28 11.84 -20.88
N LEU A 302 4.21 11.11 -20.57
CA LEU A 302 4.28 9.79 -19.91
C LEU A 302 5.10 8.82 -20.76
N PHE A 303 4.77 8.70 -22.05
CA PHE A 303 5.45 7.78 -22.96
C PHE A 303 6.91 8.19 -23.21
N SER A 304 7.20 9.49 -23.22
CA SER A 304 8.57 10.00 -23.33
C SER A 304 9.43 9.60 -22.13
N ILE A 305 8.90 9.72 -20.90
CA ILE A 305 9.60 9.32 -19.67
C ILE A 305 9.83 7.79 -19.65
N LEU A 306 8.82 7.00 -20.03
CA LEU A 306 8.96 5.54 -20.13
C LEU A 306 10.05 5.13 -21.12
N SER A 307 10.09 5.77 -22.30
CA SER A 307 11.14 5.53 -23.28
C SER A 307 12.53 5.95 -22.74
N ALA A 308 12.62 7.11 -22.10
CA ALA A 308 13.88 7.59 -21.50
C ALA A 308 14.42 6.60 -20.45
N ILE A 309 13.53 6.02 -19.62
CA ILE A 309 13.91 4.97 -18.66
C ILE A 309 14.50 3.75 -19.35
N LEU A 310 13.92 3.31 -20.47
CA LEU A 310 14.44 2.17 -21.24
C LEU A 310 15.80 2.47 -21.86
N TRP A 311 15.97 3.66 -22.46
CA TRP A 311 17.24 4.10 -23.03
C TRP A 311 18.34 4.24 -21.98
N LEU A 312 18.03 4.79 -20.81
CA LEU A 312 18.97 4.85 -19.68
C LEU A 312 19.52 3.47 -19.34
N GLY A 313 18.71 2.42 -19.38
CA GLY A 313 19.15 1.05 -19.07
C GLY A 313 20.26 0.52 -19.97
N ASN A 314 20.39 1.03 -21.20
CA ASN A 314 21.36 0.57 -22.19
C ASN A 314 22.76 1.15 -22.02
N MET A 315 22.96 2.12 -21.12
CA MET A 315 24.28 2.72 -20.91
C MET A 315 25.26 1.72 -20.27
N GLN A 316 26.47 1.54 -20.81
CA GLN A 316 27.40 0.49 -20.38
C GLN A 316 28.61 0.98 -19.57
N PHE A 317 29.07 2.21 -19.83
CA PHE A 317 30.24 2.86 -19.24
C PHE A 317 31.59 2.13 -19.49
N LYS A 318 32.69 2.89 -19.57
CA LYS A 318 34.06 2.39 -19.72
C LYS A 318 35.00 2.99 -18.67
N CYS A 319 36.13 2.34 -18.40
CA CYS A 319 37.24 2.95 -17.65
C CYS A 319 38.30 3.48 -18.62
N ASP A 320 39.01 4.52 -18.22
CA ASP A 320 40.21 4.97 -18.94
C ASP A 320 41.38 4.02 -18.65
N GLU A 321 41.83 3.28 -19.66
CA GLU A 321 42.98 2.37 -19.51
C GLU A 321 44.31 3.13 -19.34
N ASN A 322 44.36 4.42 -19.68
CA ASN A 322 45.59 5.22 -19.68
C ASN A 322 45.81 6.04 -18.40
N CYS A 323 44.81 6.11 -17.52
CA CYS A 323 44.88 6.87 -16.26
C CYS A 323 44.91 5.91 -15.05
N ARG A 324 45.79 6.16 -14.08
CA ARG A 324 45.85 5.39 -12.81
C ARG A 324 44.60 5.58 -11.93
N SER A 325 43.71 6.50 -12.28
CA SER A 325 42.44 6.72 -11.59
C SER A 325 41.35 5.83 -12.20
N GLU A 326 40.62 5.09 -11.36
CA GLU A 326 39.47 4.24 -11.76
C GLU A 326 38.23 5.08 -12.15
N GLU A 327 38.44 6.12 -12.95
CA GLU A 327 37.40 7.06 -13.36
C GLU A 327 36.54 6.49 -14.49
N CYS A 328 35.22 6.58 -14.29
CA CYS A 328 34.24 6.20 -15.28
C CYS A 328 34.17 7.22 -16.42
N GLN A 329 34.10 6.73 -17.66
CA GLN A 329 33.87 7.51 -18.87
C GLN A 329 32.69 6.92 -19.66
N LEU A 330 32.11 7.74 -20.54
CA LEU A 330 31.06 7.33 -21.47
C LEU A 330 31.68 6.67 -22.71
N THR A 331 31.02 5.62 -23.20
CA THR A 331 31.29 5.08 -24.55
C THR A 331 30.67 5.97 -25.62
N ASN A 332 31.05 5.81 -26.89
CA ASN A 332 30.44 6.58 -27.99
C ASN A 332 28.93 6.31 -28.06
N ASN A 333 28.51 5.07 -27.84
CA ASN A 333 27.10 4.70 -27.77
C ASN A 333 26.39 5.33 -26.56
N ASP A 334 27.06 5.50 -25.42
CA ASP A 334 26.47 6.18 -24.26
C ASP A 334 26.22 7.67 -24.54
N GLU A 335 27.03 8.33 -25.38
CA GLU A 335 26.81 9.70 -25.81
C GLU A 335 25.54 9.82 -26.67
N ASP A 336 25.35 8.89 -27.60
CA ASP A 336 24.14 8.82 -28.44
C ASP A 336 22.90 8.57 -27.58
N ILE A 337 23.01 7.69 -26.56
CA ILE A 337 21.92 7.43 -25.60
C ILE A 337 21.59 8.70 -24.81
N ILE A 338 22.59 9.45 -24.34
CA ILE A 338 22.37 10.70 -23.61
C ILE A 338 21.65 11.72 -24.49
N GLU A 339 21.97 11.80 -25.78
CA GLU A 339 21.28 12.68 -26.72
C GLU A 339 19.78 12.33 -26.80
N VAL A 340 19.45 11.05 -27.01
CA VAL A 340 18.07 10.58 -27.04
C VAL A 340 17.34 10.83 -25.70
N VAL A 341 18.00 10.55 -24.57
CA VAL A 341 17.40 10.76 -23.23
C VAL A 341 17.19 12.25 -22.96
N SER A 342 18.13 13.11 -23.36
CA SER A 342 18.02 14.56 -23.24
C SER A 342 16.84 15.10 -24.04
N ASP A 343 16.63 14.61 -25.26
CA ASP A 343 15.50 15.00 -26.11
C ASP A 343 14.16 14.54 -25.52
N LEU A 344 14.07 13.28 -25.08
CA LEU A 344 12.84 12.71 -24.49
C LEU A 344 12.44 13.38 -23.17
N LEU A 345 13.42 13.70 -22.31
CA LEU A 345 13.18 14.37 -21.04
C LEU A 345 13.14 15.90 -21.20
N GLY A 346 13.49 16.45 -22.36
CA GLY A 346 13.56 17.90 -22.59
C GLY A 346 14.59 18.60 -21.68
N VAL A 347 15.74 17.97 -21.41
CA VAL A 347 16.77 18.49 -20.49
C VAL A 347 18.10 18.77 -21.19
N ASN A 348 18.87 19.72 -20.66
CA ASN A 348 20.14 20.10 -21.26
C ASN A 348 21.20 18.97 -21.16
N ARG A 349 21.66 18.49 -22.31
CA ARG A 349 22.72 17.48 -22.49
C ARG A 349 23.98 17.77 -21.68
N GLU A 350 24.49 18.99 -21.73
CA GLU A 350 25.75 19.38 -21.07
C GLU A 350 25.65 19.30 -19.55
N LYS A 351 24.44 19.41 -19.00
CA LYS A 351 24.17 19.22 -17.57
C LYS A 351 23.91 17.75 -17.22
N LEU A 352 23.28 16.98 -18.10
CA LEU A 352 22.97 15.56 -17.84
C LEU A 352 24.24 14.69 -17.82
N ARG A 353 25.20 14.98 -18.71
CA ARG A 353 26.48 14.28 -18.81
C ARG A 353 27.24 14.17 -17.48
N PRO A 354 27.54 15.27 -16.73
CA PRO A 354 28.29 15.18 -15.48
C PRO A 354 27.53 14.42 -14.38
N ILE A 355 26.20 14.43 -14.36
CA ILE A 355 25.40 13.65 -13.39
C ILE A 355 25.62 12.15 -13.55
N MET A 356 25.79 11.68 -14.78
CA MET A 356 26.05 10.25 -15.03
C MET A 356 27.44 9.80 -14.57
N LEU A 357 28.38 10.74 -14.43
CA LEU A 357 29.79 10.44 -14.19
C LEU A 357 30.30 10.87 -12.82
N LYS A 358 29.61 11.77 -12.11
CA LYS A 358 30.10 12.38 -10.87
C LYS A 358 28.98 12.49 -9.84
N ARG A 359 29.30 12.20 -8.58
CA ARG A 359 28.49 12.60 -7.42
C ARG A 359 28.96 13.94 -6.87
N GLN A 360 28.02 14.76 -6.42
CA GLN A 360 28.30 15.93 -5.61
C GLN A 360 28.15 15.61 -4.13
N ILE A 361 29.14 15.99 -3.33
CA ILE A 361 29.09 15.90 -1.87
C ILE A 361 29.23 17.30 -1.29
N ASN A 362 28.26 17.69 -0.46
CA ASN A 362 28.35 18.92 0.32
C ASN A 362 29.19 18.67 1.57
N VAL A 363 30.39 19.23 1.62
CA VAL A 363 31.26 19.20 2.78
C VAL A 363 31.39 20.62 3.30
N ARG A 364 30.82 20.91 4.49
CA ARG A 364 30.92 22.21 5.18
C ARG A 364 30.51 23.42 4.31
N GLY A 365 29.53 23.25 3.42
CA GLY A 365 29.01 24.31 2.56
C GLY A 365 29.69 24.44 1.20
N SER A 366 30.78 23.70 0.94
CA SER A 366 31.39 23.58 -0.40
C SER A 366 30.92 22.30 -1.10
N ILE A 367 30.51 22.42 -2.35
CA ILE A 367 30.14 21.29 -3.21
C ILE A 367 31.42 20.74 -3.86
N THR A 368 31.78 19.50 -3.51
CA THR A 368 32.90 18.78 -4.14
C THR A 368 32.35 17.73 -5.09
N GLU A 369 32.86 17.69 -6.32
CA GLU A 369 32.53 16.66 -7.29
C GLU A 369 33.52 15.49 -7.20
N ILE A 370 32.99 14.27 -7.05
CA ILE A 370 33.78 13.05 -7.01
C ILE A 370 33.36 12.17 -8.20
N PRO A 371 34.29 11.80 -9.09
CA PRO A 371 34.01 10.87 -10.18
C PRO A 371 33.52 9.51 -9.67
N PHE A 372 32.57 8.92 -10.39
CA PHE A 372 32.10 7.57 -10.14
C PHE A 372 33.10 6.53 -10.67
N LYS A 373 33.14 5.40 -9.97
CA LYS A 373 33.63 4.13 -10.55
C LYS A 373 32.56 3.51 -11.45
N ILE A 374 32.91 2.58 -12.34
CA ILE A 374 31.94 1.93 -13.25
C ILE A 374 30.73 1.37 -12.50
N HIS A 375 30.94 0.65 -11.41
CA HIS A 375 29.83 0.06 -10.65
C HIS A 375 28.96 1.14 -10.00
N GLU A 376 29.56 2.22 -9.48
CA GLU A 376 28.82 3.36 -8.91
C GLU A 376 28.01 4.09 -9.99
N ALA A 377 28.55 4.24 -11.20
CA ALA A 377 27.85 4.86 -12.33
C ALA A 377 26.66 4.02 -12.80
N ARG A 378 26.80 2.68 -12.88
CA ARG A 378 25.68 1.76 -13.16
C ARG A 378 24.60 1.83 -12.10
N ASP A 379 25.01 1.95 -10.84
CA ASP A 379 24.10 2.10 -9.72
C ASP A 379 23.38 3.45 -9.73
N ASN A 380 24.10 4.51 -10.11
CA ASN A 380 23.55 5.84 -10.32
C ASN A 380 22.48 5.82 -11.42
N ARG A 381 22.80 5.27 -12.61
CA ARG A 381 21.86 5.05 -13.72
C ARG A 381 20.61 4.29 -13.28
N ASN A 382 20.79 3.18 -12.56
CA ASN A 382 19.68 2.37 -12.03
C ASN A 382 18.84 3.16 -11.00
N GLY A 383 19.47 3.97 -10.15
CA GLY A 383 18.79 4.86 -9.22
C GLY A 383 17.95 5.92 -9.93
N MET A 384 18.47 6.52 -11.01
CA MET A 384 17.74 7.50 -11.82
C MET A 384 16.50 6.88 -12.46
N ALA A 385 16.65 5.70 -13.08
CA ALA A 385 15.53 4.97 -13.69
C ALA A 385 14.40 4.67 -12.69
N LYS A 386 14.76 4.20 -11.49
CA LYS A 386 13.80 3.95 -10.40
C LYS A 386 13.12 5.22 -9.92
N ALA A 387 13.88 6.29 -9.71
CA ALA A 387 13.36 7.57 -9.24
C ALA A 387 12.38 8.19 -10.25
N LEU A 388 12.71 8.16 -11.56
CA LEU A 388 11.83 8.60 -12.63
C LEU A 388 10.53 7.81 -12.65
N TYR A 389 10.61 6.47 -12.62
CA TYR A 389 9.40 5.64 -12.65
C TYR A 389 8.53 5.81 -11.40
N SER A 390 9.15 5.87 -10.22
CA SER A 390 8.46 6.06 -8.95
C SER A 390 7.68 7.38 -8.94
N LYS A 391 8.33 8.47 -9.36
CA LYS A 391 7.70 9.79 -9.49
C LYS A 391 6.59 9.82 -10.54
N LEU A 392 6.82 9.15 -11.68
CA LEU A 392 5.82 8.99 -12.73
C LEU A 392 4.57 8.29 -12.21
N PHE A 393 4.76 7.18 -11.49
CA PHE A 393 3.67 6.40 -10.91
C PHE A 393 2.87 7.22 -9.88
N THR A 394 3.56 7.92 -8.97
CA THR A 394 2.90 8.83 -8.02
C THR A 394 2.10 9.91 -8.74
N TRP A 395 2.62 10.48 -9.82
CA TRP A 395 1.87 11.46 -10.62
C TRP A 395 0.64 10.84 -11.27
N VAL A 396 0.73 9.62 -11.82
CA VAL A 396 -0.43 8.91 -12.40
C VAL A 396 -1.52 8.70 -11.35
N VAL A 397 -1.16 8.29 -10.12
CA VAL A 397 -2.12 8.13 -9.01
C VAL A 397 -2.77 9.47 -8.65
N ASN A 398 -1.97 10.54 -8.53
CA ASN A 398 -2.49 11.88 -8.26
C ASN A 398 -3.40 12.41 -9.36
N PHE A 399 -3.07 12.16 -10.63
CA PHE A 399 -3.90 12.51 -11.78
C PHE A 399 -5.24 11.78 -11.76
N ILE A 400 -5.22 10.47 -11.46
CA ILE A 400 -6.44 9.68 -11.29
C ILE A 400 -7.29 10.29 -10.17
N ASN A 401 -6.70 10.55 -9.01
CA ASN A 401 -7.40 11.15 -7.87
C ASN A 401 -8.00 12.53 -8.19
N ALA A 402 -7.26 13.38 -8.92
CA ALA A 402 -7.79 14.68 -9.37
C ALA A 402 -8.97 14.53 -10.34
N SER A 403 -9.01 13.44 -11.10
CA SER A 403 -10.07 13.12 -12.05
C SER A 403 -11.29 12.46 -11.40
N THR A 404 -11.08 11.63 -10.37
CA THR A 404 -12.12 10.83 -9.71
C THR A 404 -12.65 11.45 -8.42
N ASN A 405 -11.94 12.40 -7.82
CA ASN A 405 -12.41 13.20 -6.69
C ASN A 405 -11.80 14.62 -6.70
N PRO A 406 -12.47 15.62 -7.30
CA PRO A 406 -11.94 16.98 -7.46
C PRO A 406 -11.93 17.84 -6.18
N GLY A 407 -11.74 17.23 -4.99
CA GLY A 407 -11.53 17.95 -3.73
C GLY A 407 -12.77 18.14 -2.86
N LEU A 408 -13.71 17.18 -2.87
CA LEU A 408 -14.84 17.15 -1.95
C LEU A 408 -14.55 16.13 -0.84
N ASP A 409 -13.81 16.55 0.19
CA ASP A 409 -13.58 15.73 1.38
C ASP A 409 -14.90 15.59 2.15
N ASN A 410 -15.58 14.46 1.94
CA ASN A 410 -16.72 14.06 2.76
C ASN A 410 -16.26 13.04 3.80
N ASN A 411 -16.76 13.17 5.03
CA ASN A 411 -16.43 12.32 6.18
C ASN A 411 -17.04 10.89 6.11
N CYS A 412 -17.49 10.43 4.94
CA CYS A 412 -18.15 9.14 4.77
C CYS A 412 -17.60 8.40 3.55
N PHE A 413 -16.90 7.28 3.78
CA PHE A 413 -16.34 6.45 2.72
C PHE A 413 -16.48 4.95 3.00
N LEU A 414 -16.42 4.18 1.91
CA LEU A 414 -16.21 2.73 1.92
C LEU A 414 -14.83 2.43 1.33
N GLY A 415 -13.93 1.94 2.17
CA GLY A 415 -12.57 1.58 1.81
C GLY A 415 -12.46 0.13 1.33
N VAL A 416 -11.71 -0.10 0.26
CA VAL A 416 -11.36 -1.44 -0.23
C VAL A 416 -9.84 -1.54 -0.30
N LEU A 417 -9.27 -2.43 0.52
CA LEU A 417 -7.83 -2.66 0.55
C LEU A 417 -7.48 -3.89 -0.29
N ASP A 418 -6.77 -3.67 -1.40
CA ASP A 418 -6.15 -4.71 -2.24
C ASP A 418 -4.63 -4.57 -2.15
N ILE A 419 -4.03 -5.38 -1.30
CA ILE A 419 -2.59 -5.42 -1.03
C ILE A 419 -1.98 -6.72 -1.54
N PHE A 420 -0.67 -6.74 -1.73
CA PHE A 420 0.04 -7.96 -2.11
C PHE A 420 -0.19 -9.09 -1.12
N GLY A 421 -0.32 -10.31 -1.66
CA GLY A 421 -0.24 -11.49 -0.82
C GLY A 421 1.15 -11.68 -0.24
N PHE A 422 1.22 -12.51 0.80
CA PHE A 422 2.48 -13.01 1.34
C PHE A 422 3.33 -13.69 0.24
N GLU A 423 4.64 -13.42 0.21
CA GLU A 423 5.55 -13.92 -0.83
C GLU A 423 6.71 -14.72 -0.22
N ASN A 424 6.99 -15.90 -0.79
CA ASN A 424 8.14 -16.71 -0.45
C ASN A 424 8.66 -17.41 -1.72
N PHE A 425 9.72 -16.86 -2.31
CA PHE A 425 10.39 -17.37 -3.50
C PHE A 425 11.66 -18.15 -3.14
N GLU A 426 12.31 -18.75 -4.16
CA GLU A 426 13.61 -19.42 -3.98
C GLU A 426 14.71 -18.46 -3.49
N SER A 427 14.64 -17.19 -3.90
CA SER A 427 15.53 -16.12 -3.43
C SER A 427 14.70 -14.90 -3.06
N ASN A 428 14.60 -14.61 -1.75
CA ASN A 428 13.88 -13.43 -1.24
C ASN A 428 14.89 -12.33 -0.90
N SER A 429 14.56 -11.09 -1.27
CA SER A 429 15.39 -9.92 -0.98
C SER A 429 14.66 -8.90 -0.09
N PHE A 430 15.14 -7.66 -0.07
CA PHE A 430 14.62 -6.58 0.76
C PHE A 430 13.14 -6.29 0.47
N GLU A 431 12.74 -6.37 -0.80
CA GLU A 431 11.38 -6.11 -1.24
C GLU A 431 10.39 -7.12 -0.67
N GLN A 432 10.75 -8.42 -0.68
CA GLN A 432 9.94 -9.46 -0.03
C GLN A 432 9.86 -9.26 1.48
N LEU A 433 10.95 -8.83 2.13
CA LEU A 433 10.91 -8.50 3.56
C LEU A 433 9.89 -7.38 3.83
N CYS A 434 9.87 -6.35 3.00
CA CYS A 434 8.89 -5.27 3.12
C CYS A 434 7.45 -5.76 2.91
N ILE A 435 7.21 -6.54 1.86
CA ILE A 435 5.89 -7.12 1.55
C ILE A 435 5.40 -8.01 2.70
N ASN A 436 6.27 -8.89 3.22
CA ASN A 436 5.93 -9.80 4.29
C ASN A 436 5.73 -9.08 5.63
N TYR A 437 6.48 -8.01 5.91
CA TYR A 437 6.23 -7.14 7.06
C TYR A 437 4.88 -6.42 6.98
N ALA A 438 4.47 -5.92 5.81
CA ALA A 438 3.12 -5.37 5.61
C ALA A 438 2.03 -6.42 5.88
N ASN A 439 2.21 -7.64 5.35
CA ASN A 439 1.28 -8.74 5.61
C ASN A 439 1.24 -9.12 7.09
N GLU A 440 2.37 -9.13 7.79
CA GLU A 440 2.45 -9.38 9.24
C GLU A 440 1.66 -8.33 10.03
N LYS A 441 1.74 -7.05 9.62
CA LYS A 441 0.98 -5.95 10.21
C LYS A 441 -0.53 -6.10 10.02
N LEU A 442 -0.94 -6.39 8.80
CA LEU A 442 -2.36 -6.59 8.47
C LEU A 442 -2.93 -7.83 9.18
N HIS A 443 -2.13 -8.89 9.30
CA HIS A 443 -2.50 -10.07 10.07
C HIS A 443 -2.67 -9.75 11.57
N LYS A 444 -1.80 -8.92 12.14
CA LYS A 444 -1.95 -8.45 13.53
C LYS A 444 -3.23 -7.65 13.73
N PHE A 445 -3.51 -6.73 12.81
CA PHE A 445 -4.73 -5.93 12.80
C PHE A 445 -5.99 -6.81 12.73
N PHE A 446 -5.99 -7.81 11.86
CA PHE A 446 -7.06 -8.79 11.73
C PHE A 446 -7.28 -9.59 13.02
N ASN A 447 -6.21 -10.14 13.61
CA ASN A 447 -6.30 -10.88 14.87
C ASN A 447 -6.87 -10.04 16.02
N GLN A 448 -6.51 -8.75 16.07
CA GLN A 448 -7.05 -7.83 17.07
C GLN A 448 -8.55 -7.59 16.87
N HIS A 449 -9.00 -7.34 15.64
CA HIS A 449 -10.41 -7.05 15.35
C HIS A 449 -11.30 -8.29 15.46
N MET A 450 -10.86 -9.45 14.95
CA MET A 450 -11.67 -10.67 14.93
C MET A 450 -11.76 -11.38 16.28
N PHE A 451 -10.68 -11.36 17.07
CA PHE A 451 -10.64 -12.13 18.32
C PHE A 451 -10.63 -11.22 19.54
N ALA A 452 -9.70 -10.26 19.62
CA ALA A 452 -9.52 -9.50 20.86
C ALA A 452 -10.70 -8.56 21.14
N MET A 453 -11.20 -7.86 20.13
CA MET A 453 -12.36 -6.96 20.28
C MET A 453 -13.67 -7.73 20.49
N GLU A 454 -13.87 -8.83 19.78
CA GLU A 454 -15.07 -9.68 19.90
C GLU A 454 -15.18 -10.30 21.31
N GLN A 455 -14.07 -10.86 21.82
CA GLN A 455 -14.03 -11.42 23.17
C GLN A 455 -14.25 -10.35 24.25
N GLU A 456 -13.75 -9.13 24.04
CA GLU A 456 -13.99 -8.00 24.93
C GLU A 456 -15.46 -7.55 24.91
N LEU A 457 -16.14 -7.66 23.76
CA LEU A 457 -17.58 -7.42 23.66
C LEU A 457 -18.36 -8.47 24.46
N TYR A 458 -18.03 -9.76 24.31
CA TYR A 458 -18.67 -10.81 25.09
C TYR A 458 -18.48 -10.62 26.60
N LYS A 459 -17.28 -10.20 27.03
CA LYS A 459 -17.00 -9.85 28.43
C LYS A 459 -17.88 -8.68 28.91
N ARG A 460 -18.00 -7.63 28.09
CA ARG A 460 -18.84 -6.46 28.40
C ARG A 460 -20.33 -6.80 28.47
N GLU A 461 -20.82 -7.64 27.57
CA GLU A 461 -22.21 -8.13 27.54
C GLU A 461 -22.49 -9.20 28.60
N GLY A 462 -21.48 -9.61 29.38
CA GLY A 462 -21.62 -10.63 30.43
C GLY A 462 -21.89 -12.04 29.89
N ILE A 463 -21.56 -12.30 28.62
CA ILE A 463 -21.71 -13.60 27.98
C ILE A 463 -20.58 -14.51 28.48
N GLN A 464 -20.95 -15.70 28.96
CA GLN A 464 -19.95 -16.72 29.29
C GLN A 464 -19.49 -17.42 28.01
N PHE A 465 -18.20 -17.29 27.69
CA PHE A 465 -17.57 -17.95 26.55
C PHE A 465 -16.23 -18.56 26.96
N CYS A 466 -15.75 -19.51 26.15
CA CYS A 466 -14.40 -20.05 26.29
C CYS A 466 -13.43 -19.17 25.48
N ASP A 467 -12.36 -18.69 26.10
CA ASP A 467 -11.34 -17.91 25.40
C ASP A 467 -10.80 -18.71 24.20
N ILE A 468 -10.94 -18.14 22.99
CA ILE A 468 -10.41 -18.73 21.77
C ILE A 468 -8.92 -18.38 21.72
N ASN A 469 -8.07 -19.40 21.79
CA ASN A 469 -6.63 -19.24 21.59
C ASN A 469 -6.35 -18.98 20.11
N TYR A 470 -5.69 -17.85 19.82
CA TYR A 470 -5.16 -17.54 18.49
C TYR A 470 -3.64 -17.28 18.59
N THR A 471 -2.92 -17.50 17.49
CA THR A 471 -1.47 -17.22 17.45
C THR A 471 -1.25 -15.72 17.35
N ASP A 472 -0.73 -15.13 18.42
CA ASP A 472 -0.31 -13.73 18.41
C ASP A 472 1.04 -13.58 17.70
N ASN A 473 1.05 -12.81 16.62
CA ASN A 473 2.24 -12.52 15.83
C ASN A 473 2.95 -11.22 16.27
N THR A 474 2.53 -10.59 17.39
CA THR A 474 3.26 -9.45 17.99
C THR A 474 4.77 -9.70 18.11
N PRO A 475 5.25 -10.86 18.59
CA PRO A 475 6.69 -11.05 18.78
C PRO A 475 7.50 -11.03 17.47
N CYS A 476 6.89 -11.46 16.34
CA CYS A 476 7.50 -11.36 15.02
C CYS A 476 7.56 -9.90 14.56
N LEU A 477 6.49 -9.13 14.77
CA LEU A 477 6.49 -7.69 14.49
C LEU A 477 7.52 -6.95 15.35
N GLU A 478 7.69 -7.34 16.61
CA GLU A 478 8.69 -6.73 17.50
C GLU A 478 10.11 -6.93 16.98
N LEU A 479 10.44 -8.16 16.53
CA LEU A 479 11.71 -8.45 15.86
C LEU A 479 11.94 -7.56 14.63
N LEU A 480 10.89 -7.27 13.87
CA LEU A 480 10.99 -6.46 12.64
C LEU A 480 11.10 -4.96 12.95
N GLU A 481 10.25 -4.41 13.81
CA GLU A 481 10.05 -2.95 13.91
C GLU A 481 10.28 -2.31 15.28
N ARG A 482 10.22 -3.07 16.39
CA ARG A 482 10.16 -2.49 17.74
C ARG A 482 11.56 -2.14 18.27
N PRO A 483 11.90 -0.84 18.43
CA PRO A 483 13.20 -0.45 18.97
C PRO A 483 13.32 -0.87 20.45
N PRO A 484 14.54 -1.05 21.00
CA PRO A 484 15.84 -0.71 20.39
C PRO A 484 16.40 -1.77 19.44
N ASN A 485 16.08 -3.05 19.64
CA ASN A 485 16.71 -4.17 18.94
C ASN A 485 15.72 -4.79 17.95
N CYS A 486 15.66 -4.24 16.74
CA CYS A 486 14.85 -4.79 15.65
C CYS A 486 15.60 -4.73 14.31
N ILE A 487 15.22 -5.59 13.38
CA ILE A 487 15.89 -5.75 12.08
C ILE A 487 15.91 -4.42 11.32
N LEU A 488 14.77 -3.72 11.23
CA LEU A 488 14.68 -2.47 10.48
C LEU A 488 15.54 -1.36 11.11
N ARG A 489 15.62 -1.29 12.44
CA ARG A 489 16.47 -0.30 13.13
C ARG A 489 17.95 -0.58 12.90
N LEU A 490 18.39 -1.82 13.07
CA LEU A 490 19.79 -2.23 12.85
C LEU A 490 20.21 -1.99 11.40
N MET A 491 19.30 -2.23 10.45
CA MET A 491 19.53 -1.93 9.04
C MET A 491 19.70 -0.42 8.81
N SER A 492 18.83 0.42 9.41
CA SER A 492 18.96 1.87 9.34
C SER A 492 20.23 2.39 10.02
N GLU A 493 20.71 1.74 11.08
CA GLU A 493 22.00 2.06 11.70
C GLU A 493 23.17 1.74 10.76
N GLU A 494 23.20 0.53 10.20
CA GLU A 494 24.22 0.14 9.24
C GLU A 494 24.22 1.01 7.98
N CYS A 495 23.05 1.49 7.56
CA CYS A 495 22.96 2.47 6.48
C CYS A 495 23.65 3.80 6.82
N ARG A 496 23.67 4.19 8.10
CA ARG A 496 24.31 5.43 8.57
C ARG A 496 25.80 5.27 8.84
N MET A 497 26.29 4.04 9.01
CA MET A 497 27.71 3.79 9.28
C MET A 497 28.55 4.07 8.02
N PRO A 498 29.64 4.87 8.12
CA PRO A 498 30.49 5.21 6.98
C PRO A 498 31.11 4.00 6.25
N LYS A 499 31.30 2.88 6.96
CA LYS A 499 31.79 1.60 6.44
C LYS A 499 30.76 0.47 6.58
N GLY A 500 29.48 0.80 6.74
CA GLY A 500 28.42 -0.21 6.82
C GLY A 500 28.26 -0.96 5.50
N SER A 501 28.20 -2.29 5.60
CA SER A 501 28.11 -3.23 4.48
C SER A 501 27.07 -4.31 4.78
N ASP A 502 26.57 -5.01 3.75
CA ASP A 502 25.60 -6.09 3.96
C ASP A 502 26.18 -7.21 4.85
N SER A 503 27.51 -7.46 4.76
CA SER A 503 28.24 -8.41 5.60
C SER A 503 28.30 -7.98 7.08
N THR A 504 28.59 -6.71 7.35
CA THR A 504 28.59 -6.20 8.74
C THR A 504 27.18 -6.16 9.32
N PHE A 505 26.18 -5.92 8.47
CA PHE A 505 24.77 -5.96 8.85
C PHE A 505 24.33 -7.37 9.28
N ILE A 506 24.59 -8.40 8.48
CA ILE A 506 24.20 -9.77 8.82
C ILE A 506 24.94 -10.31 10.06
N GLU A 507 26.22 -9.95 10.23
CA GLU A 507 26.97 -10.28 11.45
C GLU A 507 26.34 -9.66 12.70
N LYS A 508 25.89 -8.40 12.60
CA LYS A 508 25.15 -7.73 13.69
C LYS A 508 23.83 -8.42 13.98
N LEU A 509 23.05 -8.79 12.97
CA LEU A 509 21.79 -9.51 13.15
C LEU A 509 22.02 -10.85 13.87
N HIS A 510 23.00 -11.65 13.43
CA HIS A 510 23.32 -12.94 14.03
C HIS A 510 23.86 -12.82 15.45
N THR A 511 24.61 -11.76 15.73
CA THR A 511 25.13 -11.48 17.08
C THR A 511 23.98 -11.09 18.01
N GLU A 512 23.11 -10.19 17.57
CA GLU A 512 22.02 -9.68 18.39
C GLU A 512 20.93 -10.73 18.61
N PHE A 513 20.36 -11.30 17.56
CA PHE A 513 19.14 -12.11 17.64
C PHE A 513 19.36 -13.60 17.79
N ALA A 514 20.59 -14.10 17.66
CA ALA A 514 20.89 -15.52 17.80
C ALA A 514 21.95 -15.84 18.87
N LEU A 515 22.71 -14.85 19.35
CA LEU A 515 23.69 -15.06 20.44
C LEU A 515 23.34 -14.25 21.68
N ALA A 516 23.25 -12.91 21.58
CA ALA A 516 23.06 -12.03 22.72
C ALA A 516 21.64 -12.13 23.29
N ASN A 517 20.63 -12.03 22.41
CA ASN A 517 19.21 -12.08 22.75
C ASN A 517 18.50 -13.05 21.79
N PRO A 518 18.60 -14.38 22.02
CA PRO A 518 18.00 -15.39 21.15
C PRO A 518 16.49 -15.16 20.96
N ASN A 519 16.08 -14.78 19.75
CA ASN A 519 14.69 -14.55 19.41
C ASN A 519 14.13 -15.79 18.68
N PRO A 520 13.01 -16.39 19.14
CA PRO A 520 12.48 -17.60 18.54
C PRO A 520 12.02 -17.43 17.08
N PHE A 521 11.74 -16.20 16.64
CA PHE A 521 11.32 -15.87 15.27
C PHE A 521 12.49 -15.57 14.33
N TYR A 522 13.72 -15.46 14.85
CA TYR A 522 14.94 -15.27 14.06
C TYR A 522 15.73 -16.57 13.91
N ILE A 523 16.18 -16.88 12.70
CA ILE A 523 16.96 -18.07 12.39
C ILE A 523 18.16 -17.65 11.52
N LYS A 524 19.36 -18.17 11.81
CA LYS A 524 20.58 -17.80 11.05
C LYS A 524 20.57 -18.24 9.58
N GLY A 525 19.66 -19.13 9.19
CA GLY A 525 19.61 -19.80 7.89
C GLY A 525 19.80 -21.31 8.01
N GLY A 526 19.22 -22.06 7.06
CA GLY A 526 19.20 -23.53 7.07
C GLY A 526 20.56 -24.19 6.82
N ASP A 527 21.42 -23.56 6.01
CA ASP A 527 22.79 -24.04 5.74
C ASP A 527 23.83 -23.08 6.36
N ARG A 528 24.76 -23.65 7.13
CA ARG A 528 25.88 -22.93 7.76
C ARG A 528 26.78 -22.21 6.76
N ARG A 529 26.84 -22.68 5.51
CA ARG A 529 27.65 -22.06 4.45
C ARG A 529 27.12 -20.67 4.04
N ASN A 530 25.82 -20.44 4.22
CA ASN A 530 25.17 -19.21 3.78
C ASN A 530 24.93 -18.22 4.92
N TRP A 531 25.37 -18.50 6.15
CA TRP A 531 25.19 -17.58 7.29
C TRP A 531 25.85 -16.21 7.09
N SER A 532 26.80 -16.09 6.18
CA SER A 532 27.42 -14.81 5.81
C SER A 532 26.58 -13.97 4.84
N SER A 533 25.49 -14.50 4.30
CA SER A 533 24.66 -13.82 3.29
C SER A 533 23.16 -13.97 3.50
N GLU A 534 22.71 -14.81 4.43
CA GLU A 534 21.29 -15.12 4.62
C GLU A 534 20.89 -15.10 6.09
N PHE A 535 19.64 -14.72 6.34
CA PHE A 535 18.92 -14.95 7.59
C PHE A 535 17.51 -15.41 7.27
N SER A 536 16.80 -15.97 8.24
CA SER A 536 15.40 -16.36 8.07
C SER A 536 14.53 -15.84 9.20
N VAL A 537 13.29 -15.49 8.86
CA VAL A 537 12.28 -15.02 9.81
C VAL A 537 11.10 -15.99 9.78
N ARG A 538 10.60 -16.36 10.95
CA ARG A 538 9.35 -17.12 11.08
C ARG A 538 8.19 -16.11 11.02
N HIS A 539 7.52 -16.04 9.89
CA HIS A 539 6.29 -15.25 9.74
C HIS A 539 5.06 -16.08 10.13
N PHE A 540 3.89 -15.44 10.22
CA PHE A 540 2.63 -16.17 10.46
C PHE A 540 2.36 -17.25 9.40
N ALA A 541 2.75 -17.00 8.14
CA ALA A 541 2.56 -17.92 7.02
C ALA A 541 3.68 -18.97 6.86
N GLY A 542 4.75 -18.89 7.65
CA GLY A 542 5.87 -19.84 7.61
C GLY A 542 7.25 -19.17 7.63
N ILE A 543 8.29 -20.00 7.51
CA ILE A 543 9.68 -19.54 7.53
C ILE A 543 10.09 -19.04 6.14
N VAL A 544 10.63 -17.82 6.08
CA VAL A 544 11.15 -17.20 4.86
C VAL A 544 12.63 -16.87 5.03
N THR A 545 13.44 -17.27 4.06
CA THR A 545 14.89 -17.00 4.02
C THR A 545 15.17 -15.82 3.10
N TYR A 546 15.87 -14.81 3.63
CA TYR A 546 16.22 -13.56 2.95
C TYR A 546 17.73 -13.48 2.71
N ASN A 547 18.11 -13.07 1.50
CA ASN A 547 19.50 -12.84 1.12
C ASN A 547 19.85 -11.35 1.28
N VAL A 548 20.84 -11.03 2.13
CA VAL A 548 21.19 -9.64 2.48
C VAL A 548 21.91 -8.88 1.38
N ASN A 549 22.32 -9.52 0.28
CA ASN A 549 23.05 -8.84 -0.78
C ASN A 549 22.24 -7.68 -1.37
N GLY A 550 22.78 -6.47 -1.26
CA GLY A 550 22.15 -5.24 -1.71
C GLY A 550 21.10 -4.65 -0.77
N PHE A 551 20.89 -5.20 0.45
CA PHE A 551 19.90 -4.67 1.41
C PHE A 551 20.17 -3.22 1.78
N LEU A 552 21.39 -2.90 2.24
CA LEU A 552 21.71 -1.54 2.67
C LEU A 552 21.61 -0.55 1.52
N LYS A 553 22.01 -0.97 0.32
CA LYS A 553 21.90 -0.14 -0.89
C LYS A 553 20.45 0.15 -1.26
N LYS A 554 19.58 -0.86 -1.20
CA LYS A 554 18.14 -0.72 -1.44
C LYS A 554 17.47 0.15 -0.38
N ASN A 555 17.89 0.06 0.88
CA ASN A 555 17.32 0.85 1.97
C ASN A 555 17.85 2.30 2.05
N LYS A 556 19.05 2.57 1.50
CA LYS A 556 19.64 3.92 1.48
C LYS A 556 18.91 4.90 0.55
N ASP A 557 18.03 4.41 -0.34
CA ASP A 557 17.35 5.14 -1.43
C ASP A 557 17.93 6.53 -1.65
N ALA A 558 19.16 6.52 -2.20
CA ALA A 558 19.91 7.72 -2.44
C ALA A 558 19.24 8.43 -3.62
N GLN A 559 18.18 9.19 -3.32
CA GLN A 559 17.61 10.13 -4.26
C GLN A 559 18.75 11.05 -4.70
N GLN A 560 19.11 10.97 -5.98
CA GLN A 560 20.05 11.88 -6.58
C GLN A 560 19.36 13.23 -6.65
N SER A 561 19.60 14.08 -5.65
CA SER A 561 19.15 15.47 -5.66
C SER A 561 19.48 16.16 -6.99
N GLN A 562 20.62 15.81 -7.58
CA GLN A 562 21.07 16.30 -8.88
C GLN A 562 20.12 15.97 -10.04
N LEU A 563 19.47 14.80 -10.04
CA LEU A 563 18.50 14.46 -11.09
C LEU A 563 17.27 15.37 -10.97
N ILE A 564 16.80 15.62 -9.75
CA ILE A 564 15.65 16.49 -9.50
C ILE A 564 15.99 17.92 -9.98
N ASP A 565 17.17 18.42 -9.62
CA ASP A 565 17.63 19.76 -10.03
C ASP A 565 17.67 19.96 -11.56
N ILE A 566 17.97 18.90 -12.32
CA ILE A 566 17.92 18.96 -13.79
C ILE A 566 16.50 18.87 -14.32
N ILE A 567 15.67 17.98 -13.74
CA ILE A 567 14.27 17.84 -14.16
C ILE A 567 13.50 19.14 -13.93
N GLU A 568 13.83 19.93 -12.89
CA GLU A 568 13.30 21.28 -12.69
C GLU A 568 13.57 22.24 -13.86
N THR A 569 14.55 21.95 -14.71
CA THR A 569 14.86 22.75 -15.91
C THR A 569 14.31 22.14 -17.20
N SER A 570 13.53 21.07 -17.10
CA SER A 570 12.96 20.36 -18.25
C SER A 570 11.97 21.22 -19.04
N THR A 571 11.97 21.10 -20.36
CA THR A 571 10.93 21.69 -21.22
C THR A 571 9.67 20.82 -21.33
N ASN A 572 9.68 19.61 -20.77
CA ASN A 572 8.54 18.69 -20.78
C ASN A 572 7.56 19.09 -19.65
N PRO A 573 6.33 19.51 -19.97
CA PRO A 573 5.38 20.03 -18.97
C PRO A 573 5.03 19.00 -17.90
N LEU A 574 4.91 17.73 -18.27
CA LEU A 574 4.63 16.66 -17.32
C LEU A 574 5.75 16.52 -16.28
N LEU A 575 7.01 16.61 -16.70
CA LEU A 575 8.15 16.53 -15.78
C LEU A 575 8.18 17.71 -14.80
N GLN A 576 7.80 18.90 -15.25
CA GLN A 576 7.64 20.07 -14.38
C GLN A 576 6.54 19.83 -13.34
N ASP A 577 5.40 19.30 -13.76
CA ASP A 577 4.30 18.96 -12.86
C ASP A 577 4.67 17.87 -11.85
N ILE A 578 5.38 16.83 -12.28
CA ILE A 578 5.90 15.76 -11.40
C ILE A 578 6.78 16.34 -10.28
N VAL A 579 7.65 17.31 -10.61
CA VAL A 579 8.51 17.94 -9.61
C VAL A 579 7.71 18.84 -8.66
N ASN A 580 6.79 19.65 -9.20
CA ASN A 580 5.92 20.53 -8.41
C ASN A 580 4.96 19.77 -7.47
N CYS A 581 4.50 18.58 -7.85
CA CYS A 581 3.73 17.70 -6.96
C CYS A 581 4.58 17.19 -5.79
N THR A 582 5.88 16.92 -6.01
CA THR A 582 6.78 16.41 -4.96
C THR A 582 7.05 17.46 -3.87
N SER A 583 7.11 18.76 -4.23
CA SER A 583 7.34 19.86 -3.27
C SER A 583 6.12 20.12 -2.39
N ARG A 584 4.90 20.07 -2.96
CA ARG A 584 3.64 20.25 -2.21
C ARG A 584 3.37 19.16 -1.17
N SER A 585 3.77 17.90 -1.40
CA SER A 585 3.66 16.84 -0.38
C SER A 585 4.56 17.05 0.84
N ARG A 586 5.64 17.85 0.74
CA ARG A 586 6.45 18.25 1.91
C ARG A 586 5.76 19.32 2.74
N ASP A 587 5.00 20.21 2.11
CA ASP A 587 4.34 21.33 2.79
C ASP A 587 3.04 20.91 3.48
N HIS A 588 2.29 19.94 2.94
CA HIS A 588 1.06 19.43 3.58
C HIS A 588 1.28 18.68 4.91
N LEU A 589 2.50 18.21 5.20
CA LEU A 589 2.88 17.71 6.53
C LEU A 589 3.22 18.83 7.52
N SER A 590 3.39 20.07 7.04
CA SER A 590 3.74 21.24 7.85
C SER A 590 2.63 22.28 7.96
N SER A 591 1.70 22.34 7.00
CA SER A 591 0.68 23.39 6.91
C SER A 591 -0.66 23.03 7.55
N SER A 592 -0.86 21.80 8.02
CA SER A 592 -2.05 21.40 8.79
C SER A 592 -2.05 21.92 10.24
N PHE A 593 -1.09 22.78 10.62
CA PHE A 593 -1.01 23.39 11.96
C PHE A 593 -1.20 24.91 12.01
N ASP A 594 -1.41 25.60 10.88
CA ASP A 594 -1.55 27.06 10.88
C ASP A 594 -2.75 27.54 10.04
N SER A 595 -3.96 27.28 10.52
CA SER A 595 -5.14 28.06 10.09
C SER A 595 -6.29 28.04 11.09
N SER A 596 -6.03 28.44 12.34
CA SER A 596 -7.13 28.85 13.25
C SER A 596 -6.65 29.84 14.32
N SER A 597 -6.35 31.08 13.92
CA SER A 597 -6.26 32.19 14.86
C SER A 597 -6.49 33.53 14.16
N ARG A 598 -7.72 33.77 13.71
CA ARG A 598 -8.24 35.13 13.54
C ARG A 598 -9.43 35.34 14.47
N THR A 599 -9.46 36.54 15.03
CA THR A 599 -10.45 37.16 15.92
C THR A 599 -10.48 36.70 17.38
N ASN A 600 -9.81 37.45 18.26
CA ASN A 600 -10.52 38.43 19.09
C ASN A 600 -9.55 39.39 19.79
N SER A 601 -9.71 40.66 19.44
CA SER A 601 -9.17 41.82 20.12
C SER A 601 -9.91 42.07 21.43
N PHE A 602 -9.21 42.14 22.56
CA PHE A 602 -9.58 43.04 23.66
C PHE A 602 -8.33 43.51 24.42
N ARG A 603 -8.34 44.81 24.70
CA ARG A 603 -7.32 45.68 25.28
C ARG A 603 -7.01 45.32 26.74
N GLN A 604 -5.78 45.57 27.20
CA GLN A 604 -5.47 46.73 28.06
C GLN A 604 -3.95 46.83 28.33
N ASP A 605 -3.36 47.99 27.98
CA ASP A 605 -2.39 48.84 28.72
C ASP A 605 -1.30 48.16 29.62
N SER A 606 -0.03 48.57 29.71
CA SER A 606 0.75 49.70 29.22
C SER A 606 2.17 49.64 29.83
N ILE A 607 3.20 50.05 29.09
CA ILE A 607 4.42 50.80 29.53
C ILE A 607 5.44 50.08 30.44
N ASP A 608 6.66 49.77 29.94
CA ASP A 608 7.91 50.52 30.21
C ASP A 608 9.18 49.90 29.61
N ASP A 609 10.15 50.79 29.36
CA ASP A 609 11.42 50.69 28.64
C ASP A 609 12.49 49.68 29.16
N ALA A 610 13.37 49.27 28.22
CA ALA A 610 14.84 49.43 28.24
C ALA A 610 15.72 48.17 27.96
N ARG A 611 16.61 48.35 26.96
CA ARG A 611 17.98 47.81 26.78
C ARG A 611 18.22 46.30 26.54
N ALA A 612 18.78 46.02 25.36
CA ALA A 612 19.58 44.83 24.99
C ALA A 612 20.90 44.75 25.82
N PRO A 613 21.78 43.71 25.72
CA PRO A 613 21.83 42.55 24.81
C PRO A 613 22.27 41.20 25.47
N TYR A 614 22.49 40.16 24.63
CA TYR A 614 23.18 38.87 24.88
C TYR A 614 22.43 37.73 25.60
N GLU A 615 22.17 36.63 24.88
CA GLU A 615 22.05 35.28 25.46
C GLU A 615 22.72 34.23 24.58
N GLY A 616 23.77 33.60 25.14
CA GLY A 616 24.10 32.22 24.89
C GLY A 616 23.67 31.39 26.11
N SER A 617 23.08 30.23 25.84
CA SER A 617 22.97 29.06 26.73
C SER A 617 22.48 29.27 28.18
N ASN A 618 21.21 28.95 28.43
CA ASN A 618 20.79 27.92 29.42
C ASN A 618 19.27 27.99 29.66
N ALA A 619 18.55 26.94 29.28
CA ALA A 619 17.31 26.53 29.96
C ALA A 619 16.97 25.07 29.62
N SER A 620 17.66 24.15 30.31
CA SER A 620 17.05 22.87 30.66
C SER A 620 15.93 23.13 31.68
N ARG A 621 14.88 22.30 31.61
CA ARG A 621 13.70 22.21 32.50
C ARG A 621 12.63 23.29 32.27
N THR A 622 11.54 22.90 31.61
CA THR A 622 10.33 22.37 32.28
C THR A 622 9.25 22.05 31.24
N LYS A 623 8.32 21.16 31.63
CA LYS A 623 7.11 20.70 30.91
C LYS A 623 7.28 19.53 29.94
N LEU A 624 7.79 18.42 30.47
CA LEU A 624 7.16 17.11 30.23
C LEU A 624 5.92 17.03 31.16
N SER A 625 4.80 17.61 30.73
CA SER A 625 3.48 17.43 31.36
C SER A 625 2.41 18.21 30.60
N SER A 626 2.07 17.79 29.37
CA SER A 626 0.79 18.11 28.70
C SER A 626 0.71 17.52 27.28
N GLN A 627 1.04 16.23 27.12
CA GLN A 627 0.52 15.39 26.03
C GLN A 627 0.16 14.00 26.59
N GLN A 628 -0.42 14.01 27.79
CA GLN A 628 -1.07 12.87 28.43
C GLN A 628 -2.59 13.11 28.58
N SER A 629 -3.14 14.06 27.84
CA SER A 629 -4.55 14.44 27.89
C SER A 629 -5.13 14.60 26.48
N PHE A 630 -4.97 13.58 25.65
CA PHE A 630 -5.93 13.18 24.62
C PHE A 630 -6.03 11.65 24.47
N CYS A 631 -5.50 10.91 25.46
CA CYS A 631 -5.67 9.46 25.63
C CYS A 631 -6.38 9.20 26.96
N SER A 632 -7.62 9.64 27.06
CA SER A 632 -8.52 9.28 28.17
C SER A 632 -9.97 9.66 27.85
N GLN A 633 -10.46 9.26 26.67
CA GLN A 633 -11.88 9.15 26.35
C GLN A 633 -12.04 8.46 24.98
N ALA A 634 -11.61 7.19 24.90
CA ALA A 634 -11.94 6.31 23.78
C ALA A 634 -12.32 4.95 24.38
N SER A 635 -13.46 4.93 25.05
CA SER A 635 -14.03 3.73 25.66
C SER A 635 -15.54 3.86 25.71
N SER A 636 -16.17 3.89 24.54
CA SER A 636 -17.56 3.47 24.30
C SER A 636 -18.00 3.88 22.89
N SER A 637 -17.55 3.18 21.86
CA SER A 637 -18.26 3.15 20.58
C SER A 637 -18.16 1.74 20.02
N ASN A 638 -19.30 1.05 19.98
CA ASN A 638 -19.42 -0.28 19.42
C ASN A 638 -19.11 -0.22 17.93
N SER A 639 -18.07 -0.93 17.50
CA SER A 639 -17.81 -1.18 16.09
C SER A 639 -18.39 -2.52 15.65
N PRO A 640 -19.26 -2.58 14.63
CA PRO A 640 -19.51 -3.85 13.98
C PRO A 640 -18.20 -4.36 13.35
N SER A 641 -18.02 -5.68 13.35
CA SER A 641 -16.83 -6.39 12.88
C SER A 641 -16.38 -5.91 11.50
N LEU A 642 -15.10 -5.59 11.32
CA LEU A 642 -14.55 -5.14 10.04
C LEU A 642 -14.61 -6.30 9.01
N PRO A 643 -15.39 -6.18 7.92
CA PRO A 643 -15.59 -7.27 6.98
C PRO A 643 -14.29 -7.66 6.27
N HIS A 644 -14.00 -8.95 6.26
CA HIS A 644 -12.76 -9.50 5.70
C HIS A 644 -13.04 -10.52 4.61
N ILE A 645 -12.26 -10.46 3.53
CA ILE A 645 -12.34 -11.42 2.43
C ILE A 645 -11.01 -12.15 2.34
N ASN A 646 -11.07 -13.49 2.41
CA ASN A 646 -9.91 -14.35 2.25
C ASN A 646 -9.98 -15.08 0.90
N ASN A 647 -9.19 -14.62 -0.06
CA ASN A 647 -9.08 -15.23 -1.37
C ASN A 647 -8.06 -16.38 -1.36
N ILE A 648 -8.47 -17.53 -1.88
CA ILE A 648 -7.68 -18.76 -1.89
C ILE A 648 -7.34 -19.17 -3.33
N ARG A 649 -6.06 -19.46 -3.55
CA ARG A 649 -5.57 -20.08 -4.79
C ARG A 649 -5.80 -21.60 -4.75
N ARG A 650 -6.16 -22.20 -5.88
CA ARG A 650 -6.31 -23.66 -5.99
C ARG A 650 -4.98 -24.37 -5.66
N GLY A 651 -4.97 -25.22 -4.63
CA GLY A 651 -3.84 -26.10 -4.26
C GLY A 651 -3.06 -25.71 -3.00
N SER A 652 -3.41 -24.63 -2.30
CA SER A 652 -2.79 -24.23 -1.02
C SER A 652 -3.45 -24.93 0.18
N SER A 653 -2.65 -25.46 1.12
CA SER A 653 -3.11 -26.11 2.36
C SER A 653 -2.91 -25.22 3.60
N PHE A 654 -3.91 -25.19 4.50
CA PHE A 654 -3.90 -24.46 5.79
C PHE A 654 -2.93 -25.09 6.79
N ASN A 655 -2.07 -24.29 7.45
CA ASN A 655 -1.25 -24.70 8.61
C ASN A 655 -1.17 -23.57 9.65
N PHE A 656 -1.31 -23.88 10.94
CA PHE A 656 -1.16 -22.96 12.07
C PHE A 656 -0.30 -23.62 13.16
N ASP A 657 0.61 -22.87 13.77
CA ASP A 657 1.42 -23.33 14.91
C ASP A 657 1.55 -22.22 15.98
N SER A 658 1.72 -22.58 17.26
CA SER A 658 1.46 -21.70 18.43
C SER A 658 2.58 -21.72 19.49
N SER A 659 2.96 -20.55 20.06
CA SER A 659 3.39 -20.37 21.49
C SER A 659 3.99 -18.97 21.88
N MET A 660 3.27 -18.30 22.80
CA MET A 660 3.59 -17.55 24.05
C MET A 660 4.73 -16.51 24.32
N ARG A 661 4.26 -15.39 24.93
CA ARG A 661 4.64 -14.61 26.16
C ARG A 661 5.44 -13.27 26.11
N GLN A 662 4.99 -12.35 26.99
CA GLN A 662 5.14 -10.88 27.08
C GLN A 662 6.36 -10.36 27.87
N ASN A 663 6.81 -9.11 27.62
CA ASN A 663 6.97 -8.02 28.61
C ASN A 663 7.44 -6.66 28.02
N SER A 664 7.01 -5.56 28.68
CA SER A 664 7.17 -4.12 28.38
C SER A 664 8.55 -3.55 28.84
N LEU A 665 9.13 -2.37 28.49
CA LEU A 665 8.72 -0.95 28.40
C LEU A 665 9.88 -0.09 27.77
N THR A 666 9.54 1.05 27.10
CA THR A 666 10.24 2.38 26.95
C THR A 666 11.74 2.47 26.52
N SER A 667 12.25 3.35 25.64
CA SER A 667 11.90 4.75 25.26
C SER A 667 12.71 5.28 24.03
N ASN A 668 12.17 6.33 23.41
CA ASN A 668 12.73 7.52 22.72
C ASN A 668 13.89 7.42 21.70
N SER A 669 13.60 7.77 20.44
CA SER A 669 14.56 8.01 19.35
C SER A 669 14.66 9.47 18.92
N THR A 670 15.87 9.92 18.61
CA THR A 670 16.24 11.26 18.11
C THR A 670 16.06 11.42 16.59
N LYS A 671 15.72 12.65 16.18
CA LYS A 671 15.35 13.07 14.82
C LYS A 671 16.56 13.09 13.85
N SER A 672 16.49 12.30 12.77
CA SER A 672 17.30 12.46 11.53
C SER A 672 16.54 11.90 10.32
N LYS A 673 16.99 12.19 9.09
CA LYS A 673 16.27 11.92 7.82
C LYS A 673 15.82 10.45 7.69
N PRO A 674 14.57 10.17 7.26
CA PRO A 674 14.00 8.82 7.22
C PRO A 674 14.59 7.95 6.10
N THR A 675 14.84 6.68 6.38
CA THR A 675 15.19 5.63 5.38
C THR A 675 13.93 5.11 4.67
N VAL A 676 14.09 4.26 3.64
CA VAL A 676 12.95 3.58 2.98
C VAL A 676 12.12 2.81 4.00
N ALA A 677 12.77 2.05 4.87
CA ALA A 677 12.12 1.32 5.94
C ALA A 677 11.36 2.24 6.93
N ASP A 678 11.90 3.43 7.24
CA ASP A 678 11.24 4.39 8.13
C ASP A 678 10.00 5.01 7.45
N SER A 679 10.13 5.45 6.19
CA SER A 679 9.00 5.95 5.40
C SER A 679 7.91 4.90 5.24
N PHE A 680 8.33 3.65 5.00
CA PHE A 680 7.43 2.53 4.84
C PHE A 680 6.67 2.19 6.14
N ARG A 681 7.36 2.18 7.28
CA ARG A 681 6.73 2.02 8.59
C ARG A 681 5.69 3.11 8.85
N HIS A 682 5.96 4.35 8.46
CA HIS A 682 4.99 5.45 8.60
C HIS A 682 3.76 5.27 7.71
N GLN A 683 3.93 4.84 6.45
CA GLN A 683 2.82 4.55 5.54
C GLN A 683 1.91 3.44 6.07
N LEU A 684 2.50 2.36 6.59
CA LEU A 684 1.72 1.26 7.18
C LEU A 684 1.01 1.67 8.47
N ALA A 685 1.65 2.48 9.31
CA ALA A 685 1.00 3.00 10.51
C ALA A 685 -0.24 3.85 10.15
N SER A 686 -0.11 4.71 9.13
CA SER A 686 -1.21 5.51 8.61
C SER A 686 -2.34 4.65 8.03
N LEU A 687 -2.01 3.58 7.28
CA LEU A 687 -3.01 2.63 6.79
C LEU A 687 -3.77 1.93 7.92
N VAL A 688 -3.06 1.47 8.96
CA VAL A 688 -3.69 0.79 10.12
C VAL A 688 -4.57 1.77 10.90
N GLU A 689 -4.14 3.01 11.08
CA GLU A 689 -4.95 4.06 11.70
C GLU A 689 -6.21 4.35 10.89
N LEU A 690 -6.09 4.45 9.56
CA LEU A 690 -7.20 4.65 8.64
C LEU A 690 -8.22 3.50 8.64
N LEU A 691 -7.75 2.25 8.79
CA LEU A 691 -8.65 1.09 8.94
C LEU A 691 -9.31 1.01 10.33
N SER A 692 -8.74 1.68 11.34
CA SER A 692 -9.25 1.66 12.72
C SER A 692 -10.32 2.74 12.97
N ASN A 693 -10.30 3.81 12.18
CA ASN A 693 -11.24 4.94 12.23
C ASN A 693 -12.45 4.67 11.33
#